data_AF-A0A4R4YFS7-F1
#
_entry.id   AF-A0A4R4YFS7-F1
#
_cell.length_a   1.000
_cell.length_b   1.000
_cell.length_c   1.000
_cell.angle_alpha   90.00
_cell.angle_beta   90.00
_cell.angle_gamma   90.00
#
_symmetry.space_group_name_H-M   'P 1'
#
loop_
_entity.id
_entity.type
_entity.pdbx_description
1 polymer ?
#
loop_
_entity_poly.entity_id
_entity_poly.type
_entity_poly.pdbx_seq_one_letter_code
_entity_poly.pdbx_strand_id
1 'polypeptide(L)'
;MDVPRDLPPDLSGAFQVVGLPWPDVRLGHFDGVLAELGDHPKARKLRDHVRVLGEIQESYFEDLRDLADEHDGDTMRLIRHKGETCVTEVRERWAVGAVRMAEAHAAVVMFTRRLVGAPLLPDYLAGDMPAWVERRPGRGIRGEPTAGRAPAAEALLRWREDPYGPRICVVTGSPASGKTRLLAWFNHATLWHWSGYPDPGEAAVCLRGMDAGEAVAEVARQLKIDDLAGLDQPALVTLADLHRSTDPERVLTDLVRPLAADRHARLLLEGRDAAAVIDPEEPVFVLDLDDPSSTDRDAFTAWYAAERSARSPFTADQVYPSPGLAAFAARAEGADPGPDMPLSERVAHAWLDGLSPDARAAAGTLALAFAPIGPYTWRLLHCGRHRHDPEAAARGVAEAAARLPPAEPGLPAYVIDLPALAQAVTPPEEAHAELAAVMRGWPVADELPPPEYVSRHLPRHERGAPRPPLPLCRPKTRVTRDLLLDLYGPTGVVRHDELHPAITHEPTRRFLTEIGLPEKGVHETGFSGDDRRFAVPMSEWWAESAAELLACEGLPNDLGTLFMLDFLDSWSLLLDGSTGLVYEVHESLESARVAHRDVESYAYFVYVIHRERRLWCDGPDAHPHASYWCAEDLALELHTYEPQAMAGDDALWPPTLLDYTLLT
;
A
#
# COMPACT_ATOMS: atom_id res chain seq x y z
N MET A 1 -6.77 23.60 7.21
CA MET A 1 -7.49 23.65 8.50
C MET A 1 -8.96 23.47 8.21
N ASP A 2 -9.62 22.59 8.94
CA ASP A 2 -11.03 22.32 8.72
C ASP A 2 -11.92 23.40 9.35
N VAL A 3 -12.94 23.79 8.60
CA VAL A 3 -13.96 24.75 9.01
C VAL A 3 -14.89 24.07 10.02
N PRO A 4 -15.13 24.64 11.22
CA PRO A 4 -16.05 24.06 12.19
C PRO A 4 -17.42 23.82 11.55
N ARG A 5 -18.05 22.68 11.83
CA ARG A 5 -19.35 22.33 11.20
C ARG A 5 -20.47 23.29 11.56
N ASP A 6 -20.38 23.89 12.73
CA ASP A 6 -21.34 24.88 13.22
C ASP A 6 -20.99 26.31 12.74
N LEU A 7 -19.87 26.48 12.01
CA LEU A 7 -19.51 27.77 11.44
C LEU A 7 -20.50 28.11 10.31
N PRO A 8 -21.17 29.26 10.38
CA PRO A 8 -21.98 29.76 9.27
C PRO A 8 -21.16 29.77 7.96
N PRO A 9 -21.69 29.24 6.83
CA PRO A 9 -20.92 29.06 5.60
C PRO A 9 -20.27 30.36 5.07
N ASP A 10 -20.92 31.49 5.32
CA ASP A 10 -20.47 32.85 4.99
C ASP A 10 -19.19 33.26 5.73
N LEU A 11 -18.87 32.63 6.86
CA LEU A 11 -17.68 32.95 7.66
C LEU A 11 -16.46 32.06 7.34
N SER A 12 -16.62 31.09 6.42
CA SER A 12 -15.57 30.14 6.07
C SER A 12 -14.29 30.83 5.56
N GLY A 13 -14.42 31.91 4.77
CA GLY A 13 -13.29 32.69 4.27
C GLY A 13 -12.51 33.39 5.37
N ALA A 14 -13.20 34.05 6.31
CA ALA A 14 -12.59 34.71 7.47
C ALA A 14 -11.88 33.69 8.37
N PHE A 15 -12.50 32.54 8.63
CA PHE A 15 -11.93 31.45 9.42
C PHE A 15 -10.61 30.91 8.84
N GLN A 16 -10.57 30.68 7.52
CA GLN A 16 -9.36 30.19 6.84
C GLN A 16 -8.19 31.18 6.94
N VAL A 17 -8.48 32.49 6.97
CA VAL A 17 -7.47 33.55 7.07
C VAL A 17 -6.95 33.71 8.50
N VAL A 18 -7.82 33.58 9.51
CA VAL A 18 -7.42 33.62 10.94
C VAL A 18 -6.46 32.49 11.28
N GLY A 19 -6.61 31.30 10.72
CA GLY A 19 -5.50 30.34 10.72
C GLY A 19 -5.26 29.62 12.06
N LEU A 20 -6.23 29.62 12.99
CA LEU A 20 -6.10 28.99 14.30
C LEU A 20 -7.05 27.78 14.46
N PRO A 21 -6.62 26.72 15.18
CA PRO A 21 -7.46 25.56 15.44
C PRO A 21 -8.67 25.96 16.31
N TRP A 22 -9.83 25.36 16.00
CA TRP A 22 -11.05 25.49 16.78
C TRP A 22 -11.30 24.17 17.52
N PRO A 23 -11.48 24.18 18.86
CA PRO A 23 -11.89 22.97 19.57
C PRO A 23 -13.30 22.57 19.09
N ASP A 24 -13.48 21.35 18.58
CA ASP A 24 -14.76 20.82 18.09
C ASP A 24 -15.76 20.61 19.24
N VAL A 25 -16.27 21.73 19.78
CA VAL A 25 -17.25 21.76 20.86
C VAL A 25 -18.64 21.71 20.26
N ARG A 26 -19.25 20.53 20.27
CA ARG A 26 -20.61 20.33 19.76
C ARG A 26 -21.61 20.43 20.89
N LEU A 27 -22.32 21.57 20.96
CA LEU A 27 -23.34 21.80 21.97
C LEU A 27 -24.44 20.73 21.92
N GLY A 28 -24.77 20.23 20.73
CA GLY A 28 -25.77 19.19 20.51
C GLY A 28 -25.43 17.83 21.14
N HIS A 29 -24.17 17.56 21.51
CA HIS A 29 -23.80 16.34 22.24
C HIS A 29 -24.45 16.27 23.63
N PHE A 30 -24.86 17.41 24.20
CA PHE A 30 -25.50 17.46 25.50
C PHE A 30 -27.03 17.34 25.43
N ASP A 31 -27.63 17.42 24.24
CA ASP A 31 -29.09 17.38 24.08
C ASP A 31 -29.68 16.03 24.48
N GLY A 32 -28.98 14.92 24.16
CA GLY A 32 -29.39 13.57 24.58
C GLY A 32 -29.38 13.43 26.11
N VAL A 33 -28.30 13.90 26.76
CA VAL A 33 -28.18 13.90 28.23
C VAL A 33 -29.25 14.80 28.87
N LEU A 34 -29.53 15.95 28.28
CA LEU A 34 -30.56 16.87 28.76
C LEU A 34 -31.98 16.32 28.59
N ALA A 35 -32.23 15.57 27.52
CA ALA A 35 -33.48 14.86 27.27
C ALA A 35 -33.69 13.75 28.32
N GLU A 36 -32.65 12.95 28.59
CA GLU A 36 -32.69 11.89 29.62
C GLU A 36 -32.89 12.43 31.04
N LEU A 37 -32.26 13.57 31.37
CA LEU A 37 -32.39 14.18 32.69
C LEU A 37 -33.75 14.87 32.90
N GLY A 38 -34.54 15.15 31.85
CA GLY A 38 -35.85 15.79 31.94
C GLY A 38 -35.88 17.05 32.81
N ASP A 39 -36.79 17.10 33.78
CA ASP A 39 -36.96 18.23 34.71
C ASP A 39 -36.04 18.19 35.95
N HIS A 40 -35.05 17.29 35.97
CA HIS A 40 -34.20 17.12 37.13
C HIS A 40 -33.45 18.43 37.49
N PRO A 41 -33.32 18.82 38.78
CA PRO A 41 -32.67 20.08 39.17
C PRO A 41 -31.23 20.24 38.64
N LYS A 42 -30.53 19.13 38.43
CA LYS A 42 -29.18 19.11 37.84
C LYS A 42 -29.17 19.32 36.31
N ALA A 43 -30.27 19.03 35.60
CA ALA A 43 -30.44 19.35 34.18
C ALA A 43 -30.38 20.87 33.97
N ARG A 44 -30.98 21.66 34.88
CA ARG A 44 -30.90 23.13 34.86
C ARG A 44 -29.45 23.62 34.89
N LYS A 45 -28.63 23.05 35.79
CA LYS A 45 -27.21 23.39 35.90
C LYS A 45 -26.40 22.94 34.67
N LEU A 46 -26.73 21.80 34.06
CA LEU A 46 -26.12 21.39 32.79
C LEU A 46 -26.51 22.36 31.66
N ARG A 47 -27.79 22.77 31.55
CA ARG A 47 -28.23 23.79 30.58
C ARG A 47 -27.50 25.12 30.78
N ASP A 48 -27.29 25.55 32.02
CA ASP A 48 -26.54 26.78 32.30
C ASP A 48 -25.09 26.66 31.81
N HIS A 49 -24.45 25.50 31.99
CA HIS A 49 -23.09 25.24 31.50
C HIS A 49 -23.01 25.17 29.97
N VAL A 50 -23.95 24.49 29.32
CA VAL A 50 -24.05 24.42 27.85
C VAL A 50 -24.37 25.80 27.26
N ARG A 51 -25.21 26.60 27.92
CA ARG A 51 -25.50 27.98 27.53
C ARG A 51 -24.25 28.87 27.55
N VAL A 52 -23.42 28.77 28.59
CA VAL A 52 -22.15 29.51 28.66
C VAL A 52 -21.22 29.13 27.51
N LEU A 53 -21.17 27.84 27.12
CA LEU A 53 -20.42 27.42 25.94
C LEU A 53 -20.99 28.03 24.65
N GLY A 54 -22.32 28.08 24.51
CA GLY A 54 -23.00 28.73 23.38
C GLY A 54 -22.71 30.23 23.29
N GLU A 55 -22.79 30.95 24.41
CA GLU A 55 -22.47 32.38 24.48
C GLU A 55 -21.01 32.65 24.07
N ILE A 56 -20.09 31.77 24.50
CA ILE A 56 -18.69 31.82 24.09
C ILE A 56 -18.56 31.58 22.58
N GLN A 57 -19.24 30.58 22.02
CA GLN A 57 -19.23 30.27 20.57
C GLN A 57 -19.79 31.42 19.72
N GLU A 58 -20.94 31.98 20.11
CA GLU A 58 -21.62 33.07 19.40
C GLU A 58 -20.75 34.33 19.34
N SER A 59 -20.09 34.69 20.44
CA SER A 59 -19.17 35.84 20.48
C SER A 59 -18.02 35.72 19.47
N TYR A 60 -17.55 34.51 19.13
CA TYR A 60 -16.53 34.37 18.07
C TYR A 60 -17.11 34.45 16.67
N PHE A 61 -18.32 33.95 16.47
CA PHE A 61 -18.98 34.10 15.19
C PHE A 61 -19.28 35.57 14.90
N GLU A 62 -19.54 36.37 15.93
CA GLU A 62 -19.61 37.83 15.83
C GLU A 62 -18.26 38.44 15.43
N ASP A 63 -17.16 38.07 16.09
CA ASP A 63 -15.83 38.57 15.71
C ASP A 63 -15.42 38.22 14.27
N LEU A 64 -15.80 37.03 13.77
CA LEU A 64 -15.59 36.63 12.39
C LEU A 64 -16.51 37.37 11.40
N ARG A 65 -17.75 37.69 11.81
CA ARG A 65 -18.68 38.50 11.01
C ARG A 65 -18.18 39.92 10.88
N ASP A 66 -17.76 40.55 11.97
CA ASP A 66 -17.21 41.90 11.95
C ASP A 66 -15.98 41.97 11.02
N LEU A 67 -15.10 40.96 11.09
CA LEU A 67 -13.94 40.86 10.20
C LEU A 67 -14.35 40.63 8.73
N ALA A 68 -15.38 39.83 8.47
CA ALA A 68 -15.90 39.63 7.13
C ALA A 68 -16.54 40.92 6.57
N ASP A 69 -17.31 41.63 7.39
CA ASP A 69 -18.02 42.86 7.04
C ASP A 69 -17.06 44.03 6.78
N GLU A 70 -15.99 44.19 7.58
CA GLU A 70 -14.92 45.18 7.33
C GLU A 70 -14.22 44.99 5.97
N HIS A 71 -14.33 43.79 5.40
CA HIS A 71 -13.74 43.43 4.11
C HIS A 71 -14.79 43.16 3.01
N ASP A 72 -16.03 43.64 3.18
CA ASP A 72 -17.15 43.47 2.24
C ASP A 72 -17.44 41.98 1.89
N GLY A 73 -17.06 41.04 2.76
CA GLY A 73 -17.15 39.60 2.53
C GLY A 73 -16.17 39.05 1.47
N ASP A 74 -15.20 39.84 1.00
CA ASP A 74 -14.24 39.44 -0.02
C ASP A 74 -13.08 38.61 0.57
N THR A 75 -13.17 37.30 0.42
CA THR A 75 -12.14 36.33 0.85
C THR A 75 -10.74 36.65 0.30
N MET A 76 -10.63 37.20 -0.92
CA MET A 76 -9.32 37.54 -1.51
C MET A 76 -8.71 38.80 -0.88
N ARG A 77 -9.52 39.76 -0.42
CA ARG A 77 -9.04 40.90 0.38
C ARG A 77 -8.58 40.45 1.76
N LEU A 78 -9.35 39.59 2.43
CA LEU A 78 -8.98 38.96 3.70
C LEU A 78 -7.62 38.24 3.61
N ILE A 79 -7.40 37.43 2.57
CA ILE A 79 -6.13 36.72 2.36
C ILE A 79 -4.94 37.69 2.20
N ARG A 80 -5.13 38.80 1.49
CA ARG A 80 -4.08 39.81 1.28
C ARG A 80 -3.73 40.58 2.56
N HIS A 81 -4.68 40.73 3.48
CA HIS A 81 -4.50 41.46 4.75
C HIS A 81 -4.19 40.54 5.94
N LYS A 82 -3.80 39.28 5.70
CA LYS A 82 -3.52 38.27 6.74
C LYS A 82 -2.49 38.69 7.82
N GLY A 83 -1.68 39.72 7.54
CA GLY A 83 -0.66 40.30 8.44
C GLY A 83 -1.00 41.68 9.01
N GLU A 84 -2.18 42.23 8.73
CA GLU A 84 -2.62 43.53 9.25
C GLU A 84 -3.09 43.42 10.71
N THR A 85 -3.17 44.58 11.39
CA THR A 85 -3.53 44.65 12.81
C THR A 85 -4.93 44.11 13.09
N CYS A 86 -5.91 44.32 12.21
CA CYS A 86 -7.28 43.82 12.39
C CYS A 86 -7.35 42.27 12.45
N VAL A 87 -6.62 41.55 11.59
CA VAL A 87 -6.55 40.08 11.62
C VAL A 87 -5.79 39.58 12.85
N THR A 88 -4.78 40.34 13.29
CA THR A 88 -3.97 40.00 14.47
C THR A 88 -4.78 40.14 15.76
N GLU A 89 -5.56 41.20 15.90
CA GLU A 89 -6.45 41.42 17.06
C GLU A 89 -7.54 40.33 17.16
N VAL A 90 -8.09 39.87 16.02
CA VAL A 90 -9.02 38.72 15.99
C VAL A 90 -8.31 37.43 16.41
N ARG A 91 -7.07 37.18 15.97
CA ARG A 91 -6.27 36.02 16.41
C ARG A 91 -5.97 36.02 17.90
N GLU A 92 -5.66 37.17 18.49
CA GLU A 92 -5.39 37.28 19.92
C GLU A 92 -6.65 37.03 20.76
N ARG A 93 -7.78 37.63 20.36
CA ARG A 93 -9.09 37.33 20.97
C ARG A 93 -9.46 35.85 20.82
N TRP A 94 -9.17 35.25 19.67
CA TRP A 94 -9.36 33.83 19.39
C TRP A 94 -8.55 32.94 20.33
N ALA A 95 -7.27 33.24 20.54
CA ALA A 95 -6.40 32.45 21.42
C ALA A 95 -6.88 32.46 22.88
N VAL A 96 -7.23 33.65 23.41
CA VAL A 96 -7.83 33.80 24.74
C VAL A 96 -9.14 33.02 24.82
N GLY A 97 -9.89 33.05 23.73
CA GLY A 97 -11.18 32.43 23.63
C GLY A 97 -11.18 30.90 23.59
N ALA A 98 -10.28 30.33 22.81
CA ALA A 98 -10.10 28.88 22.69
C ALA A 98 -9.74 28.26 24.05
N VAL A 99 -8.92 28.94 24.86
CA VAL A 99 -8.59 28.51 26.23
C VAL A 99 -9.84 28.50 27.11
N ARG A 100 -10.63 29.58 27.10
CA ARG A 100 -11.89 29.67 27.88
C ARG A 100 -12.91 28.61 27.44
N MET A 101 -12.99 28.34 26.14
CA MET A 101 -13.87 27.33 25.57
C MET A 101 -13.45 25.92 26.01
N ALA A 102 -12.16 25.60 25.96
CA ALA A 102 -11.63 24.31 26.42
C ALA A 102 -11.87 24.08 27.92
N GLU A 103 -11.64 25.11 28.75
CA GLU A 103 -11.91 25.05 30.19
C GLU A 103 -13.39 24.86 30.50
N ALA A 104 -14.26 25.62 29.83
CA ALA A 104 -15.71 25.49 29.98
C ALA A 104 -16.18 24.10 29.53
N HIS A 105 -15.68 23.59 28.40
CA HIS A 105 -16.06 22.28 27.87
C HIS A 105 -15.63 21.15 28.82
N ALA A 106 -14.40 21.21 29.34
CA ALA A 106 -13.93 20.26 30.35
C ALA A 106 -14.79 20.31 31.63
N ALA A 107 -15.23 21.50 32.05
CA ALA A 107 -16.12 21.65 33.20
C ALA A 107 -17.51 21.03 32.96
N VAL A 108 -18.08 21.19 31.75
CA VAL A 108 -19.37 20.59 31.36
C VAL A 108 -19.27 19.07 31.32
N VAL A 109 -18.20 18.53 30.72
CA VAL A 109 -17.94 17.09 30.66
C VAL A 109 -17.77 16.51 32.07
N MET A 110 -16.95 17.13 32.92
CA MET A 110 -16.74 16.68 34.30
C MET A 110 -18.01 16.77 35.15
N PHE A 111 -18.81 17.81 34.97
CA PHE A 111 -20.11 17.95 35.64
C PHE A 111 -21.05 16.83 35.20
N THR A 112 -21.15 16.56 33.90
CA THR A 112 -21.96 15.49 33.32
C THR A 112 -21.55 14.13 33.86
N ARG A 113 -20.25 13.79 33.89
CA ARG A 113 -19.75 12.52 34.46
C ARG A 113 -20.15 12.31 35.93
N ARG A 114 -20.08 13.36 36.76
CA ARG A 114 -20.51 13.30 38.18
C ARG A 114 -22.03 13.17 38.33
N LEU A 115 -22.76 13.57 37.30
CA LEU A 115 -24.21 13.56 37.24
C LEU A 115 -24.75 12.17 36.93
N VAL A 116 -24.13 11.48 35.97
CA VAL A 116 -24.57 10.17 35.47
C VAL A 116 -24.01 9.01 36.30
N GLY A 117 -22.85 9.17 36.95
CA GLY A 117 -22.22 8.12 37.78
C GLY A 117 -21.84 6.88 36.96
N ALA A 118 -20.55 6.68 36.65
CA ALA A 118 -20.17 5.59 35.75
C ALA A 118 -20.17 4.20 36.44
N PRO A 119 -20.53 3.09 35.75
CA PRO A 119 -21.34 3.04 34.53
C PRO A 119 -22.56 2.12 34.66
N LEU A 120 -23.75 2.68 34.46
CA LEU A 120 -24.77 1.96 33.70
C LEU A 120 -24.31 1.95 32.24
N LEU A 121 -24.18 0.75 31.67
CA LEU A 121 -23.89 0.53 30.25
C LEU A 121 -24.82 1.39 29.38
N PRO A 122 -24.33 2.05 28.33
CA PRO A 122 -25.20 2.48 27.25
C PRO A 122 -25.58 1.28 26.37
N ASP A 123 -26.87 1.20 26.04
CA ASP A 123 -27.60 0.16 25.29
C ASP A 123 -27.13 -0.12 23.83
N TYR A 124 -25.88 0.17 23.44
CA TYR A 124 -25.42 0.01 22.04
C TYR A 124 -25.23 -1.44 21.56
N LEU A 125 -25.57 -2.44 22.39
CA LEU A 125 -25.55 -3.86 22.04
C LEU A 125 -26.94 -4.50 21.89
N ALA A 126 -28.03 -3.76 22.12
CA ALA A 126 -29.39 -4.34 22.11
C ALA A 126 -30.34 -3.59 21.17
N GLY A 127 -30.19 -3.82 19.86
CA GLY A 127 -31.25 -3.68 18.87
C GLY A 127 -31.57 -2.25 18.43
N ASP A 128 -31.53 -2.05 17.10
CA ASP A 128 -31.88 -0.85 16.34
C ASP A 128 -30.87 0.32 16.42
N MET A 129 -30.05 0.42 15.37
CA MET A 129 -29.12 1.51 15.07
C MET A 129 -29.80 2.89 15.17
N PRO A 130 -29.26 3.85 15.95
CA PRO A 130 -29.80 5.21 16.00
C PRO A 130 -29.57 6.00 14.70
N ALA A 131 -30.50 6.90 14.37
CA ALA A 131 -30.58 7.65 13.11
C ALA A 131 -29.45 8.67 12.80
N TRP A 132 -28.34 8.70 13.56
CA TRP A 132 -27.12 9.42 13.17
C TRP A 132 -26.17 8.57 12.30
N VAL A 133 -26.61 7.35 11.96
CA VAL A 133 -26.08 6.49 10.91
C VAL A 133 -26.64 6.95 9.56
N GLU A 134 -26.17 8.09 9.06
CA GLU A 134 -26.18 8.32 7.61
C GLU A 134 -24.82 7.87 7.08
N ARG A 135 -24.84 6.86 6.18
CA ARG A 135 -23.70 6.50 5.31
C ARG A 135 -23.12 7.79 4.71
N ARG A 136 -21.84 8.07 4.93
CA ARG A 136 -21.15 9.22 4.31
C ARG A 136 -20.14 8.74 3.26
N PRO A 137 -20.54 8.60 1.99
CA PRO A 137 -19.57 8.43 0.91
C PRO A 137 -18.74 9.70 0.73
N GLY A 138 -17.43 9.55 0.60
CA GLY A 138 -16.61 10.48 -0.20
C GLY A 138 -15.73 11.52 0.49
N ARG A 139 -15.43 11.47 1.80
CA ARG A 139 -14.35 12.30 2.38
C ARG A 139 -13.61 11.61 3.54
N GLY A 140 -12.30 11.43 3.40
CA GLY A 140 -11.34 11.22 4.50
C GLY A 140 -10.75 9.83 4.63
N ILE A 141 -11.50 8.76 4.32
CA ILE A 141 -11.00 7.39 4.31
C ILE A 141 -10.74 7.00 2.85
N ARG A 142 -9.48 6.77 2.46
CA ARG A 142 -9.20 6.11 1.17
C ARG A 142 -9.74 4.68 1.26
N GLY A 143 -10.83 4.39 0.56
CA GLY A 143 -11.41 3.05 0.37
C GLY A 143 -12.10 2.49 1.62
N GLU A 144 -13.42 2.29 1.56
CA GLU A 144 -14.07 1.37 2.50
C GLU A 144 -13.44 -0.02 2.36
N PRO A 145 -13.29 -0.77 3.47
CA PRO A 145 -12.81 -2.13 3.38
C PRO A 145 -13.81 -2.95 2.58
N THR A 146 -13.34 -3.49 1.46
CA THR A 146 -14.21 -4.19 0.50
C THR A 146 -14.72 -5.52 1.05
N ALA A 147 -15.49 -6.26 0.25
CA ALA A 147 -16.04 -7.57 0.63
C ALA A 147 -16.99 -7.51 1.85
N GLY A 148 -17.69 -6.40 2.03
CA GLY A 148 -18.67 -6.21 3.10
C GLY A 148 -18.07 -6.00 4.48
N ARG A 149 -16.78 -5.70 4.62
CA ARG A 149 -16.11 -5.52 5.94
C ARG A 149 -16.33 -4.17 6.60
N ALA A 150 -17.21 -3.33 6.06
CA ALA A 150 -17.59 -2.04 6.65
C ALA A 150 -18.03 -2.14 8.12
N PRO A 151 -18.85 -3.11 8.57
CA PRO A 151 -19.23 -3.22 9.98
C PRO A 151 -18.05 -3.48 10.93
N ALA A 152 -17.15 -4.40 10.55
CA ALA A 152 -15.95 -4.69 11.34
C ALA A 152 -14.99 -3.49 11.41
N ALA A 153 -14.85 -2.78 10.30
CA ALA A 153 -14.06 -1.56 10.21
C ALA A 153 -14.60 -0.43 11.09
N GLU A 154 -15.92 -0.22 11.04
CA GLU A 154 -16.59 0.74 11.91
C GLU A 154 -16.40 0.39 13.39
N ALA A 155 -16.49 -0.89 13.75
CA ALA A 155 -16.23 -1.34 15.11
C ALA A 155 -14.78 -1.04 15.57
N LEU A 156 -13.77 -1.26 14.71
CA LEU A 156 -12.38 -0.93 15.03
C LEU A 156 -12.14 0.58 15.18
N LEU A 157 -12.73 1.40 14.30
CA LEU A 157 -12.61 2.85 14.38
C LEU A 157 -13.25 3.38 15.67
N ARG A 158 -14.45 2.90 16.01
CA ARG A 158 -15.11 3.25 17.28
C ARG A 158 -14.28 2.84 18.49
N TRP A 159 -13.68 1.65 18.47
CA TRP A 159 -12.77 1.22 19.52
C TRP A 159 -11.56 2.15 19.64
N ARG A 160 -10.92 2.52 18.52
CA ARG A 160 -9.78 3.44 18.50
C ARG A 160 -10.12 4.79 19.11
N GLU A 161 -11.33 5.29 18.86
CA GLU A 161 -11.80 6.62 19.24
C GLU A 161 -12.38 6.70 20.65
N ASP A 162 -12.74 5.59 21.28
CA ASP A 162 -13.36 5.60 22.61
C ASP A 162 -12.28 5.71 23.72
N PRO A 163 -12.08 6.89 24.34
CA PRO A 163 -11.07 7.05 25.39
C PRO A 163 -11.44 6.34 26.71
N TYR A 164 -12.67 5.84 26.85
CA TYR A 164 -13.13 5.11 28.04
C TYR A 164 -13.35 3.62 27.77
N GLY A 165 -13.29 3.21 26.51
CA GLY A 165 -13.40 1.83 26.10
C GLY A 165 -12.17 1.00 26.48
N PRO A 166 -12.25 -0.35 26.34
CA PRO A 166 -11.12 -1.24 26.50
C PRO A 166 -9.88 -0.74 25.75
N ARG A 167 -8.71 -0.71 26.40
CA ARG A 167 -7.45 -0.32 25.74
C ARG A 167 -6.89 -1.40 24.85
N ILE A 168 -7.39 -2.63 24.99
CA ILE A 168 -6.95 -3.77 24.21
C ILE A 168 -8.10 -4.24 23.32
N CYS A 169 -7.83 -4.37 22.03
CA CYS A 169 -8.69 -5.04 21.08
C CYS A 169 -8.00 -6.30 20.57
N VAL A 170 -8.74 -7.40 20.53
CA VAL A 170 -8.31 -8.64 19.88
C VAL A 170 -9.22 -8.92 18.70
N VAL A 171 -8.64 -9.01 17.51
CA VAL A 171 -9.34 -9.44 16.29
C VAL A 171 -9.18 -10.94 16.14
N THR A 172 -10.29 -11.66 16.17
CA THR A 172 -10.35 -13.13 16.04
C THR A 172 -11.05 -13.56 14.76
N GLY A 173 -11.02 -14.87 14.52
CA GLY A 173 -11.76 -15.52 13.43
C GLY A 173 -10.92 -16.59 12.74
N SER A 174 -11.59 -17.39 11.93
CA SER A 174 -11.03 -18.55 11.23
C SER A 174 -9.91 -18.15 10.26
N PRO A 175 -9.04 -19.10 9.87
CA PRO A 175 -8.08 -18.86 8.80
C PRO A 175 -8.79 -18.32 7.55
N ALA A 176 -8.20 -17.30 6.93
CA ALA A 176 -8.79 -16.60 5.79
C ALA A 176 -10.13 -15.88 6.06
N SER A 177 -10.47 -15.55 7.32
CA SER A 177 -11.60 -14.65 7.61
C SER A 177 -11.36 -13.21 7.11
N GLY A 178 -10.11 -12.82 6.84
CA GLY A 178 -9.75 -11.48 6.35
C GLY A 178 -9.16 -10.55 7.40
N LYS A 179 -8.67 -11.09 8.53
CA LYS A 179 -8.02 -10.33 9.61
C LYS A 179 -6.90 -9.43 9.10
N THR A 180 -5.89 -9.99 8.43
CA THR A 180 -4.75 -9.25 7.89
C THR A 180 -5.19 -8.07 7.02
N ARG A 181 -6.17 -8.30 6.13
CA ARG A 181 -6.72 -7.24 5.27
C ARG A 181 -7.40 -6.11 6.06
N LEU A 182 -8.18 -6.46 7.07
CA LEU A 182 -8.84 -5.47 7.93
C LEU A 182 -7.81 -4.65 8.72
N LEU A 183 -6.75 -5.28 9.23
CA LEU A 183 -5.68 -4.61 9.98
C LEU A 183 -4.82 -3.73 9.08
N ALA A 184 -4.47 -4.19 7.87
CA ALA A 184 -3.78 -3.39 6.87
C ALA A 184 -4.60 -2.14 6.51
N TRP A 185 -5.89 -2.31 6.25
CA TRP A 185 -6.81 -1.18 6.05
C TRP A 185 -6.84 -0.25 7.27
N PHE A 186 -6.93 -0.78 8.49
CA PHE A 186 -7.02 0.03 9.71
C PHE A 186 -5.75 0.89 9.92
N ASN A 187 -4.57 0.33 9.64
CA ASN A 187 -3.29 1.05 9.76
C ASN A 187 -3.09 2.07 8.61
N HIS A 188 -3.62 1.80 7.41
CA HIS A 188 -3.54 2.72 6.27
C HIS A 188 -4.66 3.77 6.22
N ALA A 189 -5.77 3.53 6.92
CA ALA A 189 -6.80 4.50 7.18
C ALA A 189 -6.21 5.59 8.08
N THR A 190 -5.41 6.46 7.46
CA THR A 190 -4.93 7.69 8.04
C THR A 190 -6.16 8.48 8.43
N LEU A 191 -6.48 8.47 9.72
CA LEU A 191 -7.48 9.36 10.29
C LEU A 191 -6.85 10.74 10.35
N TRP A 192 -6.82 11.44 9.22
CA TRP A 192 -6.47 12.85 9.23
C TRP A 192 -7.46 13.55 10.15
N HIS A 193 -6.99 13.94 11.33
CA HIS A 193 -7.56 14.99 12.17
C HIS A 193 -8.95 14.74 12.77
N TRP A 194 -9.38 13.48 12.95
CA TRP A 194 -10.74 13.21 13.43
C TRP A 194 -10.94 13.49 14.94
N SER A 195 -9.89 13.41 15.77
CA SER A 195 -10.07 13.33 17.22
C SER A 195 -9.62 14.55 18.03
N GLY A 196 -8.91 15.53 17.45
CA GLY A 196 -8.42 16.70 18.19
C GLY A 196 -7.44 16.37 19.33
N TYR A 197 -6.96 15.13 19.41
CA TYR A 197 -5.87 14.71 20.29
C TYR A 197 -4.52 14.87 19.57
N PRO A 198 -3.40 15.08 20.31
CA PRO A 198 -2.08 14.94 19.71
C PRO A 198 -1.96 13.56 19.07
N ASP A 199 -1.40 13.52 17.85
CA ASP A 199 -1.24 12.30 17.06
C ASP A 199 -0.48 11.27 17.90
N PRO A 200 -1.10 10.15 18.34
CA PRO A 200 -0.41 9.16 19.14
C PRO A 200 0.73 8.57 18.33
N GLY A 201 1.81 8.15 18.99
CA GLY A 201 2.83 7.36 18.30
C GLY A 201 2.19 6.06 17.79
N GLU A 202 2.31 5.76 16.50
CA GLU A 202 1.72 4.55 15.92
C GLU A 202 2.81 3.54 15.52
N ALA A 203 2.58 2.28 15.85
CA ALA A 203 3.40 1.17 15.39
C ALA A 203 2.51 0.01 14.92
N ALA A 204 2.82 -0.54 13.75
CA ALA A 204 2.16 -1.70 13.18
C ALA A 204 3.22 -2.74 12.78
N VAL A 205 3.19 -3.89 13.45
CA VAL A 205 4.22 -4.94 13.30
C VAL A 205 3.57 -6.28 12.98
N CYS A 206 4.02 -6.90 11.88
CA CYS A 206 3.72 -8.29 11.55
C CYS A 206 4.76 -9.20 12.19
N LEU A 207 4.36 -10.01 13.18
CA LEU A 207 5.26 -10.81 14.00
C LEU A 207 5.74 -12.10 13.31
N ARG A 208 5.36 -12.33 12.04
CA ARG A 208 5.61 -13.57 11.31
C ARG A 208 7.11 -13.87 11.20
N GLY A 209 7.55 -14.93 11.87
CA GLY A 209 8.94 -15.39 11.92
C GLY A 209 9.90 -14.44 12.64
N MET A 210 9.41 -13.43 13.36
CA MET A 210 10.22 -12.62 14.26
C MET A 210 10.39 -13.33 15.61
N ASP A 211 11.53 -13.16 16.25
CA ASP A 211 11.66 -13.44 17.68
C ASP A 211 11.20 -12.24 18.55
N ALA A 212 11.20 -12.43 19.87
CA ALA A 212 10.75 -11.39 20.80
C ALA A 212 11.65 -10.14 20.81
N GLY A 213 12.95 -10.30 20.63
CA GLY A 213 13.89 -9.17 20.60
C GLY A 213 13.74 -8.35 19.33
N GLU A 214 13.59 -9.00 18.18
CA GLU A 214 13.30 -8.37 16.90
C GLU A 214 11.97 -7.60 16.95
N ALA A 215 10.92 -8.22 17.52
CA ALA A 215 9.61 -7.58 17.65
C ALA A 215 9.65 -6.32 18.54
N VAL A 216 10.34 -6.38 19.68
CA VAL A 216 10.53 -5.22 20.59
C VAL A 216 11.28 -4.10 19.88
N ALA A 217 12.40 -4.42 19.23
CA ALA A 217 13.21 -3.44 18.52
C ALA A 217 12.42 -2.77 17.37
N GLU A 218 11.60 -3.53 16.66
CA GLU A 218 10.80 -3.01 15.55
C GLU A 218 9.68 -2.07 16.04
N VAL A 219 8.97 -2.41 17.13
CA VAL A 219 7.97 -1.50 17.73
C VAL A 219 8.64 -0.21 18.20
N ALA A 220 9.76 -0.31 18.94
CA ALA A 220 10.50 0.85 19.43
C ALA A 220 10.98 1.75 18.28
N ARG A 221 11.48 1.16 17.19
CA ARG A 221 11.91 1.86 15.98
C ARG A 221 10.77 2.64 15.33
N GLN A 222 9.58 2.04 15.19
CA GLN A 222 8.42 2.72 14.59
C GLN A 222 7.89 3.85 15.48
N LEU A 223 7.88 3.65 16.81
CA LEU A 223 7.53 4.69 17.78
C LEU A 223 8.62 5.75 17.96
N LYS A 224 9.82 5.55 17.40
CA LYS A 224 11.00 6.43 17.52
C LYS A 224 11.43 6.66 18.98
N ILE A 225 11.44 5.58 19.75
CA ILE A 225 11.88 5.54 21.15
C ILE A 225 12.98 4.52 21.34
N ASP A 226 13.79 4.69 22.39
CA ASP A 226 14.92 3.81 22.69
C ASP A 226 14.47 2.53 23.43
N ASP A 227 13.38 2.60 24.19
CA ASP A 227 12.85 1.51 25.01
C ASP A 227 11.32 1.64 25.12
N LEU A 228 10.61 0.50 25.17
CA LEU A 228 9.16 0.42 25.38
C LEU A 228 8.75 0.56 26.85
N ALA A 229 9.71 0.54 27.78
CA ALA A 229 9.44 0.67 29.20
C ALA A 229 8.94 2.08 29.58
N GLY A 230 7.64 2.22 29.82
CA GLY A 230 7.04 3.44 30.35
C GLY A 230 6.87 4.50 29.26
N LEU A 231 5.86 4.31 28.41
CA LEU A 231 5.51 5.27 27.38
C LEU A 231 5.05 6.59 28.01
N ASP A 232 5.73 7.69 27.69
CA ASP A 232 5.38 9.02 28.20
C ASP A 232 4.25 9.70 27.40
N GLN A 233 3.90 9.14 26.23
CA GLN A 233 2.88 9.66 25.33
C GLN A 233 1.94 8.54 24.86
N PRO A 234 0.67 8.85 24.54
CA PRO A 234 -0.25 7.88 23.98
C PRO A 234 0.32 7.21 22.72
N ALA A 235 0.22 5.88 22.65
CA ALA A 235 0.65 5.10 21.50
C ALA A 235 -0.42 4.09 21.08
N LEU A 236 -0.59 3.90 19.77
CA LEU A 236 -1.38 2.83 19.19
C LEU A 236 -0.44 1.77 18.62
N VAL A 237 -0.49 0.55 19.17
CA VAL A 237 0.35 -0.56 18.72
C VAL A 237 -0.53 -1.67 18.14
N THR A 238 -0.32 -1.98 16.86
CA THR A 238 -0.97 -3.09 16.15
C THR A 238 0.02 -4.25 16.00
N LEU A 239 -0.29 -5.42 16.56
CA LEU A 239 0.52 -6.63 16.43
C LEU A 239 -0.25 -7.73 15.69
N ALA A 240 0.19 -8.04 14.48
CA ALA A 240 -0.41 -9.07 13.64
C ALA A 240 0.39 -10.39 13.71
N ASP A 241 -0.28 -11.51 13.39
CA ASP A 241 0.38 -12.81 13.22
C ASP A 241 1.20 -13.32 14.44
N LEU A 242 0.79 -12.98 15.67
CA LEU A 242 1.47 -13.42 16.90
C LEU A 242 1.75 -14.94 16.94
N HIS A 243 0.76 -15.74 16.53
CA HIS A 243 0.87 -17.21 16.46
C HIS A 243 1.88 -17.74 15.43
N ARG A 244 2.39 -16.87 14.55
CA ARG A 244 3.39 -17.19 13.52
C ARG A 244 4.77 -16.62 13.84
N SER A 245 4.98 -16.04 15.03
CA SER A 245 6.32 -15.67 15.48
C SER A 245 7.16 -16.91 15.78
N THR A 246 8.48 -16.73 15.89
CA THR A 246 9.41 -17.83 16.17
C THR A 246 9.24 -18.36 17.60
N ASP A 247 8.84 -17.50 18.54
CA ASP A 247 8.57 -17.84 19.94
C ASP A 247 7.37 -17.02 20.47
N PRO A 248 6.12 -17.47 20.21
CA PRO A 248 4.91 -16.73 20.57
C PRO A 248 4.76 -16.45 22.06
N GLU A 249 5.16 -17.40 22.91
CA GLU A 249 5.08 -17.27 24.37
C GLU A 249 6.02 -16.18 24.90
N ARG A 250 7.22 -16.10 24.30
CA ARG A 250 8.17 -15.05 24.65
C ARG A 250 7.76 -13.69 24.12
N VAL A 251 7.19 -13.61 22.91
CA VAL A 251 6.60 -12.34 22.41
C VAL A 251 5.44 -11.89 23.32
N LEU A 252 4.58 -12.80 23.76
CA LEU A 252 3.53 -12.51 24.73
C LEU A 252 4.10 -11.92 26.03
N THR A 253 5.16 -12.53 26.56
CA THR A 253 5.75 -12.16 27.85
C THR A 253 6.58 -10.88 27.78
N ASP A 254 7.41 -10.73 26.74
CA ASP A 254 8.43 -9.67 26.64
C ASP A 254 7.91 -8.42 25.91
N LEU A 255 6.80 -8.52 25.15
CA LEU A 255 6.24 -7.39 24.38
C LEU A 255 4.75 -7.13 24.71
N VAL A 256 3.88 -8.12 24.55
CA VAL A 256 2.42 -7.91 24.63
C VAL A 256 1.98 -7.53 26.05
N ARG A 257 2.42 -8.28 27.07
CA ARG A 257 2.06 -8.02 28.47
C ARG A 257 2.59 -6.68 28.99
N PRO A 258 3.85 -6.28 28.74
CA PRO A 258 4.34 -4.95 29.10
C PRO A 258 3.51 -3.81 28.47
N LEU A 259 3.20 -3.90 27.17
CA LEU A 259 2.37 -2.90 26.50
C LEU A 259 0.94 -2.87 27.05
N ALA A 260 0.33 -4.03 27.31
CA ALA A 260 -1.01 -4.10 27.91
C ALA A 260 -1.06 -3.42 29.30
N ALA A 261 0.00 -3.55 30.10
CA ALA A 261 0.11 -2.94 31.42
C ALA A 261 0.36 -1.42 31.38
N ASP A 262 0.90 -0.88 30.27
CA ASP A 262 1.18 0.54 30.13
C ASP A 262 -0.09 1.34 29.79
N ARG A 263 -0.51 2.25 30.66
CA ARG A 263 -1.73 3.08 30.50
C ARG A 263 -1.72 3.98 29.25
N HIS A 264 -0.56 4.28 28.69
CA HIS A 264 -0.41 5.10 27.51
C HIS A 264 -0.48 4.29 26.22
N ALA A 265 -0.36 2.96 26.29
CA ALA A 265 -0.56 2.08 25.14
C ALA A 265 -2.04 1.70 24.95
N ARG A 266 -2.48 1.78 23.70
CA ARG A 266 -3.68 1.13 23.17
C ARG A 266 -3.23 0.06 22.18
N LEU A 267 -3.70 -1.17 22.36
CA LEU A 267 -3.13 -2.35 21.75
C LEU A 267 -4.17 -3.08 20.89
N LEU A 268 -3.86 -3.31 19.62
CA LEU A 268 -4.66 -4.09 18.68
C LEU A 268 -3.92 -5.37 18.33
N LEU A 269 -4.51 -6.53 18.63
CA LEU A 269 -3.88 -7.84 18.47
C LEU A 269 -4.63 -8.70 17.47
N GLU A 270 -3.91 -9.33 16.55
CA GLU A 270 -4.44 -10.45 15.78
C GLU A 270 -4.22 -11.76 16.54
N GLY A 271 -5.30 -12.47 16.87
CA GLY A 271 -5.24 -13.70 17.64
C GLY A 271 -6.24 -14.75 17.19
N ARG A 272 -6.01 -15.99 17.59
CA ARG A 272 -7.01 -17.07 17.44
C ARG A 272 -7.94 -17.15 18.66
N ASP A 273 -7.44 -16.79 19.83
CA ASP A 273 -8.16 -16.86 21.10
C ASP A 273 -7.80 -15.64 21.94
N ALA A 274 -8.81 -14.85 22.32
CA ALA A 274 -8.62 -13.67 23.16
C ALA A 274 -8.20 -14.02 24.59
N ALA A 275 -8.63 -15.20 25.09
CA ALA A 275 -8.37 -15.63 26.47
C ALA A 275 -6.91 -16.09 26.69
N ALA A 276 -6.20 -16.46 25.62
CA ALA A 276 -4.81 -16.90 25.70
C ALA A 276 -3.80 -15.73 25.78
N VAL A 277 -4.23 -14.51 25.48
CA VAL A 277 -3.33 -13.40 25.16
C VAL A 277 -3.15 -12.42 26.34
N ILE A 278 -4.11 -12.31 27.26
CA ILE A 278 -4.14 -11.26 28.30
C ILE A 278 -4.67 -11.83 29.64
N ASP A 279 -4.28 -11.20 30.75
CA ASP A 279 -4.78 -11.48 32.11
C ASP A 279 -6.31 -11.25 32.20
N PRO A 280 -7.10 -12.15 32.83
CA PRO A 280 -8.56 -12.05 32.93
C PRO A 280 -9.13 -10.76 33.57
N GLU A 281 -8.32 -9.95 34.25
CA GLU A 281 -8.79 -8.75 34.96
C GLU A 281 -8.88 -7.48 34.09
N GLU A 282 -8.18 -7.40 32.93
CA GLU A 282 -8.23 -6.22 32.06
C GLU A 282 -9.40 -6.33 31.06
N PRO A 283 -10.23 -5.29 30.87
CA PRO A 283 -11.30 -5.33 29.89
C PRO A 283 -10.71 -5.39 28.46
N VAL A 284 -11.20 -6.35 27.67
CA VAL A 284 -10.78 -6.58 26.27
C VAL A 284 -11.97 -6.43 25.33
N PHE A 285 -11.78 -5.69 24.24
CA PHE A 285 -12.74 -5.65 23.14
C PHE A 285 -12.42 -6.77 22.14
N VAL A 286 -13.30 -7.75 21.97
CA VAL A 286 -13.09 -8.84 21.01
C VAL A 286 -13.92 -8.58 19.76
N LEU A 287 -13.24 -8.47 18.62
CA LEU A 287 -13.88 -8.37 17.31
C LEU A 287 -13.73 -9.72 16.59
N ASP A 288 -14.80 -10.52 16.62
CA ASP A 288 -14.82 -11.80 15.91
C ASP A 288 -15.27 -11.63 14.46
N LEU A 289 -14.36 -11.91 13.53
CA LEU A 289 -14.64 -11.78 12.11
C LEU A 289 -15.45 -12.95 11.53
N ASP A 290 -15.62 -14.04 12.28
CA ASP A 290 -16.52 -15.14 11.92
C ASP A 290 -17.98 -14.86 12.28
N ASP A 291 -18.25 -13.84 13.14
CA ASP A 291 -19.61 -13.37 13.37
C ASP A 291 -20.17 -12.74 12.07
N PRO A 292 -21.30 -13.23 11.54
CA PRO A 292 -22.01 -12.60 10.43
C PRO A 292 -22.23 -11.09 10.58
N SER A 293 -22.44 -10.59 11.81
CA SER A 293 -22.64 -9.16 12.06
C SER A 293 -21.43 -8.30 11.66
N SER A 294 -20.24 -8.89 11.64
CA SER A 294 -18.98 -8.28 11.21
C SER A 294 -18.84 -8.18 9.67
N THR A 295 -19.83 -8.64 8.90
CA THR A 295 -19.81 -8.61 7.42
C THR A 295 -21.20 -8.28 6.85
N ASP A 296 -21.29 -7.14 6.15
CA ASP A 296 -22.46 -6.77 5.35
C ASP A 296 -22.68 -7.84 4.26
N ARG A 297 -23.81 -8.54 4.35
CA ARG A 297 -24.15 -9.67 3.50
C ARG A 297 -24.36 -9.26 2.03
N ASP A 298 -25.00 -8.13 1.79
CA ASP A 298 -25.32 -7.67 0.43
C ASP A 298 -24.06 -7.19 -0.27
N ALA A 299 -23.23 -6.40 0.42
CA ALA A 299 -21.95 -5.94 -0.08
C ALA A 299 -20.98 -7.10 -0.33
N PHE A 300 -20.93 -8.09 0.57
CA PHE A 300 -20.14 -9.31 0.38
C PHE A 300 -20.60 -10.10 -0.85
N THR A 301 -21.91 -10.28 -1.01
CA THR A 301 -22.48 -11.05 -2.12
C THR A 301 -22.20 -10.37 -3.47
N ALA A 302 -22.37 -9.04 -3.54
CA ALA A 302 -22.05 -8.26 -4.72
C ALA A 302 -20.56 -8.32 -5.06
N TRP A 303 -19.68 -8.15 -4.07
CA TRP A 303 -18.24 -8.28 -4.25
C TRP A 303 -17.84 -9.68 -4.74
N TYR A 304 -18.36 -10.74 -4.10
CA TYR A 304 -18.04 -12.11 -4.51
C TYR A 304 -18.50 -12.40 -5.94
N ALA A 305 -19.68 -11.91 -6.34
CA ALA A 305 -20.17 -12.05 -7.71
C ALA A 305 -19.26 -11.38 -8.74
N ALA A 306 -18.62 -10.25 -8.39
CA ALA A 306 -17.66 -9.58 -9.26
C ALA A 306 -16.31 -10.31 -9.35
N GLU A 307 -15.86 -10.94 -8.27
CA GLU A 307 -14.60 -11.69 -8.21
C GLU A 307 -14.68 -13.11 -8.79
N ARG A 308 -15.87 -13.70 -8.77
CA ARG A 308 -16.07 -15.13 -9.05
C ARG A 308 -15.83 -15.45 -10.53
N SER A 309 -14.88 -16.36 -10.79
CA SER A 309 -14.75 -17.03 -12.09
C SER A 309 -16.02 -17.80 -12.40
N ALA A 310 -16.47 -17.75 -13.66
CA ALA A 310 -17.66 -18.48 -14.13
C ALA A 310 -17.57 -20.00 -13.90
N ARG A 311 -16.36 -20.54 -13.71
CA ARG A 311 -16.09 -21.96 -13.46
C ARG A 311 -16.06 -22.33 -11.97
N SER A 312 -16.13 -21.36 -11.06
CA SER A 312 -16.07 -21.66 -9.63
C SER A 312 -17.30 -22.43 -9.16
N PRO A 313 -17.11 -23.57 -8.46
CA PRO A 313 -18.23 -24.38 -7.97
C PRO A 313 -18.87 -23.80 -6.70
N PHE A 314 -18.26 -22.77 -6.09
CA PHE A 314 -18.72 -22.22 -4.81
C PHE A 314 -19.68 -21.03 -5.01
N THR A 315 -20.55 -20.84 -4.03
CA THR A 315 -21.54 -19.75 -3.96
C THR A 315 -21.22 -18.81 -2.82
N ALA A 316 -21.69 -17.56 -2.90
CA ALA A 316 -21.50 -16.58 -1.83
C ALA A 316 -22.00 -17.10 -0.47
N ASP A 317 -23.14 -17.80 -0.47
CA ASP A 317 -23.77 -18.36 0.73
C ASP A 317 -22.88 -19.39 1.44
N GLN A 318 -22.10 -20.16 0.69
CA GLN A 318 -21.20 -21.16 1.27
C GLN A 318 -20.00 -20.51 1.96
N VAL A 319 -19.44 -19.44 1.39
CA VAL A 319 -18.17 -18.84 1.83
C VAL A 319 -18.34 -17.60 2.73
N TYR A 320 -19.57 -17.15 2.93
CA TYR A 320 -19.90 -16.10 3.90
C TYR A 320 -19.71 -16.61 5.35
N PRO A 321 -19.20 -15.81 6.30
CA PRO A 321 -18.81 -14.40 6.19
C PRO A 321 -17.30 -14.20 5.99
N SER A 322 -16.61 -15.06 5.24
CA SER A 322 -15.13 -15.09 5.19
C SER A 322 -14.56 -14.59 3.84
N PRO A 323 -14.30 -13.27 3.66
CA PRO A 323 -13.71 -12.70 2.46
C PRO A 323 -12.43 -13.36 1.96
N GLY A 324 -11.50 -13.73 2.86
CA GLY A 324 -10.25 -14.37 2.43
C GLY A 324 -10.52 -15.74 1.81
N LEU A 325 -11.33 -16.58 2.46
CA LEU A 325 -11.73 -17.89 1.93
C LEU A 325 -12.52 -17.73 0.63
N ALA A 326 -13.43 -16.75 0.58
CA ALA A 326 -14.20 -16.43 -0.59
C ALA A 326 -13.32 -15.99 -1.77
N ALA A 327 -12.25 -15.23 -1.54
CA ALA A 327 -11.33 -14.81 -2.60
C ALA A 327 -10.61 -16.00 -3.26
N PHE A 328 -10.23 -17.02 -2.48
CA PHE A 328 -9.73 -18.30 -3.00
C PHE A 328 -10.83 -19.08 -3.74
N ALA A 329 -12.00 -19.21 -3.13
CA ALA A 329 -13.13 -19.95 -3.71
C ALA A 329 -13.60 -19.35 -5.04
N ALA A 330 -13.59 -18.03 -5.16
CA ALA A 330 -13.93 -17.29 -6.39
C ALA A 330 -13.04 -17.69 -7.57
N ARG A 331 -11.79 -18.06 -7.32
CA ARG A 331 -10.78 -18.42 -8.32
C ARG A 331 -10.53 -19.94 -8.45
N ALA A 332 -11.15 -20.75 -7.59
CA ALA A 332 -11.07 -22.21 -7.69
C ALA A 332 -11.89 -22.69 -8.89
N GLU A 333 -11.31 -23.51 -9.77
CA GLU A 333 -12.01 -24.02 -10.98
C GLU A 333 -12.14 -25.55 -11.05
N GLY A 334 -11.55 -26.27 -10.10
CA GLY A 334 -11.74 -27.71 -9.97
C GLY A 334 -13.09 -28.06 -9.36
N ALA A 335 -13.40 -29.36 -9.31
CA ALA A 335 -14.63 -29.84 -8.72
C ALA A 335 -14.64 -29.68 -7.20
N ASP A 336 -15.80 -29.35 -6.63
CA ASP A 336 -16.00 -29.39 -5.18
C ASP A 336 -16.04 -30.85 -4.70
N PRO A 337 -15.14 -31.29 -3.81
CA PRO A 337 -15.07 -32.69 -3.36
C PRO A 337 -16.27 -33.12 -2.51
N GLY A 338 -17.14 -32.19 -2.13
CA GLY A 338 -18.40 -32.48 -1.44
C GLY A 338 -18.37 -32.09 0.05
N PRO A 339 -19.54 -32.16 0.72
CA PRO A 339 -19.74 -31.57 2.05
C PRO A 339 -19.09 -32.33 3.22
N ASP A 340 -18.53 -33.52 2.97
CA ASP A 340 -17.91 -34.35 4.01
C ASP A 340 -16.57 -33.80 4.53
N MET A 341 -16.00 -32.80 3.84
CA MET A 341 -14.78 -32.11 4.23
C MET A 341 -15.08 -30.68 4.74
N PRO A 342 -14.25 -30.12 5.64
CA PRO A 342 -14.31 -28.71 5.99
C PRO A 342 -14.25 -27.81 4.77
N LEU A 343 -15.00 -26.70 4.77
CA LEU A 343 -15.09 -25.82 3.59
C LEU A 343 -13.73 -25.29 3.13
N SER A 344 -12.82 -24.96 4.04
CA SER A 344 -11.46 -24.53 3.71
C SER A 344 -10.66 -25.60 2.96
N GLU A 345 -10.86 -26.88 3.31
CA GLU A 345 -10.22 -28.01 2.62
C GLU A 345 -10.86 -28.24 1.25
N ARG A 346 -12.19 -28.14 1.15
CA ARG A 346 -12.92 -28.23 -0.12
C ARG A 346 -12.45 -27.16 -1.11
N VAL A 347 -12.32 -25.92 -0.65
CA VAL A 347 -11.81 -24.81 -1.47
C VAL A 347 -10.36 -25.07 -1.89
N ALA A 348 -9.50 -25.53 -0.98
CA ALA A 348 -8.11 -25.87 -1.31
C ALA A 348 -8.02 -26.99 -2.36
N HIS A 349 -8.82 -28.06 -2.21
CA HIS A 349 -8.89 -29.17 -3.17
C HIS A 349 -9.39 -28.71 -4.55
N ALA A 350 -10.53 -28.02 -4.61
CA ALA A 350 -11.07 -27.51 -5.86
C ALA A 350 -10.10 -26.52 -6.53
N TRP A 351 -9.38 -25.73 -5.75
CA TRP A 351 -8.37 -24.82 -6.28
C TRP A 351 -7.20 -25.59 -6.91
N LEU A 352 -6.63 -26.55 -6.19
CA LEU A 352 -5.53 -27.38 -6.69
C LEU A 352 -5.94 -28.21 -7.91
N ASP A 353 -7.14 -28.79 -7.88
CA ASP A 353 -7.67 -29.59 -8.98
C ASP A 353 -7.85 -28.78 -10.27
N GLY A 354 -8.06 -27.47 -10.15
CA GLY A 354 -8.13 -26.55 -11.28
C GLY A 354 -6.79 -26.11 -11.87
N LEU A 355 -5.65 -26.52 -11.29
CA LEU A 355 -4.30 -26.14 -11.73
C LEU A 355 -3.58 -27.25 -12.49
N SER A 356 -2.77 -26.83 -13.48
CA SER A 356 -1.78 -27.68 -14.14
C SER A 356 -0.69 -28.18 -13.16
N PRO A 357 0.02 -29.28 -13.49
CA PRO A 357 1.14 -29.76 -12.68
C PRO A 357 2.22 -28.70 -12.43
N ASP A 358 2.53 -27.88 -13.44
CA ASP A 358 3.53 -26.80 -13.32
C ASP A 358 3.05 -25.71 -12.37
N ALA A 359 1.77 -25.32 -12.45
CA ALA A 359 1.19 -24.33 -11.55
C ALA A 359 1.11 -24.82 -10.09
N ARG A 360 0.82 -26.12 -9.87
CA ARG A 360 0.89 -26.72 -8.52
C ARG A 360 2.31 -26.69 -7.96
N ALA A 361 3.32 -27.00 -8.78
CA ALA A 361 4.72 -26.93 -8.37
C ALA A 361 5.16 -25.48 -8.05
N ALA A 362 4.68 -24.52 -8.84
CA ALA A 362 4.87 -23.10 -8.58
C ALA A 362 4.25 -22.70 -7.23
N ALA A 363 3.01 -23.11 -6.95
CA ALA A 363 2.36 -22.87 -5.66
C ALA A 363 3.17 -23.47 -4.49
N GLY A 364 3.71 -24.67 -4.65
CA GLY A 364 4.61 -25.26 -3.65
C GLY A 364 5.89 -24.46 -3.41
N THR A 365 6.41 -23.77 -4.44
CA THR A 365 7.54 -22.83 -4.27
C THR A 365 7.11 -21.58 -3.50
N LEU A 366 5.91 -21.06 -3.76
CA LEU A 366 5.37 -19.91 -3.04
C LEU A 366 5.12 -20.21 -1.55
N ALA A 367 4.68 -21.43 -1.22
CA ALA A 367 4.51 -21.85 0.18
C ALA A 367 5.81 -21.85 0.99
N LEU A 368 6.97 -21.93 0.32
CA LEU A 368 8.28 -21.79 0.96
C LEU A 368 8.70 -20.34 1.20
N ALA A 369 8.01 -19.35 0.62
CA ALA A 369 8.53 -18.00 0.58
C ALA A 369 8.60 -17.32 1.97
N PHE A 370 7.88 -17.81 2.97
CA PHE A 370 7.76 -17.26 4.33
C PHE A 370 7.23 -15.81 4.45
N ALA A 371 7.05 -15.10 3.34
CA ALA A 371 6.50 -13.76 3.24
C ALA A 371 5.80 -13.57 1.87
N PRO A 372 4.93 -12.56 1.72
CA PRO A 372 4.45 -12.15 0.41
C PRO A 372 5.63 -11.79 -0.51
N ILE A 373 5.58 -12.26 -1.75
CA ILE A 373 6.59 -11.95 -2.77
C ILE A 373 5.94 -11.55 -4.08
N GLY A 374 6.63 -10.70 -4.83
CA GLY A 374 6.21 -10.31 -6.16
C GLY A 374 6.28 -11.45 -7.20
N PRO A 375 5.54 -11.34 -8.32
CA PRO A 375 5.49 -12.35 -9.36
C PRO A 375 6.88 -12.63 -9.98
N TYR A 376 7.75 -11.63 -10.08
CA TYR A 376 9.09 -11.81 -10.65
C TYR A 376 10.01 -12.56 -9.69
N THR A 377 10.03 -12.15 -8.42
CA THR A 377 10.74 -12.88 -7.35
C THR A 377 10.29 -14.34 -7.30
N TRP A 378 8.99 -14.59 -7.31
CA TRP A 378 8.44 -15.95 -7.34
C TRP A 378 8.90 -16.73 -8.58
N ARG A 379 8.85 -16.10 -9.75
CA ARG A 379 9.32 -16.68 -11.01
C ARG A 379 10.79 -17.08 -10.95
N LEU A 380 11.67 -16.24 -10.43
CA LEU A 380 13.09 -16.56 -10.31
C LEU A 380 13.35 -17.73 -9.37
N LEU A 381 12.72 -17.72 -8.20
CA LEU A 381 12.82 -18.81 -7.22
C LEU A 381 12.36 -20.14 -7.84
N HIS A 382 11.21 -20.13 -8.53
CA HIS A 382 10.65 -21.31 -9.14
C HIS A 382 11.45 -21.80 -10.35
N CYS A 383 11.84 -20.93 -11.27
CA CYS A 383 12.68 -21.28 -12.43
C CYS A 383 14.06 -21.79 -11.99
N GLY A 384 14.63 -21.26 -10.91
CA GLY A 384 15.89 -21.75 -10.34
C GLY A 384 15.79 -23.20 -9.85
N ARG A 385 14.66 -23.56 -9.21
CA ARG A 385 14.37 -24.95 -8.78
C ARG A 385 14.03 -25.86 -9.95
N HIS A 386 13.31 -25.36 -10.95
CA HIS A 386 12.82 -26.10 -12.11
C HIS A 386 13.60 -25.79 -13.39
N ARG A 387 14.93 -25.74 -13.26
CA ARG A 387 15.85 -25.24 -14.30
C ARG A 387 15.90 -26.02 -15.61
N HIS A 388 15.31 -27.22 -15.66
CA HIS A 388 15.29 -28.04 -16.87
C HIS A 388 14.33 -27.49 -17.94
N ASP A 389 13.29 -26.77 -17.53
CA ASP A 389 12.34 -26.10 -18.42
C ASP A 389 11.85 -24.79 -17.77
N PRO A 390 12.63 -23.69 -17.87
CA PRO A 390 12.25 -22.41 -17.29
C PRO A 390 11.01 -21.80 -17.94
N GLU A 391 10.68 -22.14 -19.18
CA GLU A 391 9.47 -21.65 -19.84
C GLU A 391 8.21 -22.28 -19.24
N ALA A 392 8.22 -23.60 -19.01
CA ALA A 392 7.14 -24.28 -18.29
C ALA A 392 7.01 -23.77 -16.86
N ALA A 393 8.14 -23.60 -16.15
CA ALA A 393 8.15 -23.05 -14.80
C ALA A 393 7.51 -21.64 -14.75
N ALA A 394 7.88 -20.75 -15.66
CA ALA A 394 7.30 -19.41 -15.71
C ALA A 394 5.81 -19.41 -16.08
N ARG A 395 5.37 -20.31 -16.99
CA ARG A 395 3.94 -20.50 -17.26
C ARG A 395 3.18 -20.99 -16.03
N GLY A 396 3.77 -21.91 -15.26
CA GLY A 396 3.22 -22.38 -14.00
C GLY A 396 3.02 -21.26 -12.97
N VAL A 397 3.99 -20.36 -12.84
CA VAL A 397 3.88 -19.18 -11.97
C VAL A 397 2.78 -18.24 -12.45
N ALA A 398 2.71 -17.94 -13.75
CA ALA A 398 1.67 -17.08 -14.31
C ALA A 398 0.25 -17.65 -14.13
N GLU A 399 0.09 -18.96 -14.36
CA GLU A 399 -1.19 -19.66 -14.13
C GLU A 399 -1.57 -19.65 -12.64
N ALA A 400 -0.63 -19.96 -11.75
CA ALA A 400 -0.89 -19.96 -10.32
C ALA A 400 -1.22 -18.55 -9.80
N ALA A 401 -0.48 -17.51 -10.22
CA ALA A 401 -0.74 -16.12 -9.87
C ALA A 401 -2.13 -15.66 -10.34
N ALA A 402 -2.54 -16.02 -11.57
CA ALA A 402 -3.88 -15.72 -12.08
C ALA A 402 -5.01 -16.39 -11.27
N ARG A 403 -4.71 -17.44 -10.51
CA ARG A 403 -5.67 -18.17 -9.67
C ARG A 403 -5.54 -17.85 -8.18
N LEU A 404 -4.50 -17.17 -7.75
CA LEU A 404 -4.36 -16.71 -6.38
C LEU A 404 -5.00 -15.33 -6.21
N PRO A 405 -5.67 -15.07 -5.08
CA PRO A 405 -5.87 -13.69 -4.67
C PRO A 405 -4.51 -13.05 -4.35
N PRO A 406 -4.31 -11.75 -4.62
CA PRO A 406 -3.14 -11.05 -4.14
C PRO A 406 -3.14 -11.02 -2.60
N ALA A 407 -1.97 -10.89 -2.00
CA ALA A 407 -1.79 -10.83 -0.55
C ALA A 407 -2.61 -9.68 0.06
N GLU A 408 -2.65 -8.54 -0.64
CA GLU A 408 -3.56 -7.42 -0.37
C GLU A 408 -4.11 -6.85 -1.69
N PRO A 409 -5.25 -6.14 -1.66
CA PRO A 409 -5.82 -5.51 -2.85
C PRO A 409 -4.85 -4.56 -3.53
N GLY A 410 -4.69 -4.70 -4.83
CA GLY A 410 -3.83 -3.82 -5.61
C GLY A 410 -2.34 -3.96 -5.32
N LEU A 411 -1.93 -4.83 -4.38
CA LEU A 411 -0.52 -5.17 -4.20
C LEU A 411 -0.12 -6.30 -5.15
N PRO A 412 1.00 -6.16 -5.89
CA PRO A 412 1.54 -7.20 -6.76
C PRO A 412 2.21 -8.34 -5.98
N ALA A 413 1.74 -8.70 -4.79
CA ALA A 413 2.40 -9.68 -3.93
C ALA A 413 1.49 -10.88 -3.70
N TYR A 414 2.07 -12.08 -3.62
CA TYR A 414 1.34 -13.33 -3.44
C TYR A 414 1.87 -14.10 -2.23
N VAL A 415 0.96 -14.80 -1.55
CA VAL A 415 1.28 -15.68 -0.43
C VAL A 415 0.26 -16.82 -0.34
N ILE A 416 0.68 -17.99 0.13
CA ILE A 416 -0.23 -19.10 0.45
C ILE A 416 -0.49 -19.12 1.95
N ASP A 417 -1.53 -18.42 2.36
CA ASP A 417 -1.88 -18.26 3.77
C ASP A 417 -3.08 -19.11 4.24
N LEU A 418 -3.78 -19.78 3.32
CA LEU A 418 -4.82 -20.76 3.65
C LEU A 418 -4.16 -22.06 4.14
N PRO A 419 -4.32 -22.47 5.41
CA PRO A 419 -3.56 -23.60 5.98
C PRO A 419 -3.75 -24.92 5.23
N ALA A 420 -4.98 -25.24 4.84
CA ALA A 420 -5.26 -26.45 4.07
C ALA A 420 -4.53 -26.46 2.71
N LEU A 421 -4.48 -25.30 2.04
CA LEU A 421 -3.75 -25.16 0.79
C LEU A 421 -2.24 -25.25 1.00
N ALA A 422 -1.71 -24.50 1.98
CA ALA A 422 -0.30 -24.54 2.34
C ALA A 422 0.17 -25.97 2.60
N GLN A 423 -0.57 -26.71 3.44
CA GLN A 423 -0.28 -28.11 3.75
C GLN A 423 -0.29 -29.00 2.50
N ALA A 424 -1.24 -28.80 1.58
CA ALA A 424 -1.40 -29.61 0.39
C ALA A 424 -0.32 -29.34 -0.69
N VAL A 425 0.31 -28.17 -0.69
CA VAL A 425 1.38 -27.82 -1.65
C VAL A 425 2.78 -27.82 -1.04
N THR A 426 2.91 -28.04 0.27
CA THR A 426 4.21 -28.07 0.95
C THR A 426 5.15 -29.04 0.24
N PRO A 427 6.27 -28.54 -0.33
CA PRO A 427 7.21 -29.41 -1.01
C PRO A 427 8.06 -30.21 0.01
N PRO A 428 8.79 -31.25 -0.42
CA PRO A 428 9.71 -32.00 0.44
C PRO A 428 10.77 -31.11 1.09
N GLU A 429 11.32 -31.53 2.23
CA GLU A 429 12.33 -30.76 3.00
C GLU A 429 13.56 -30.36 2.15
N GLU A 430 13.97 -31.21 1.20
CA GLU A 430 15.07 -30.93 0.26
C GLU A 430 14.86 -29.66 -0.57
N ALA A 431 13.61 -29.22 -0.76
CA ALA A 431 13.26 -28.00 -1.48
C ALA A 431 13.79 -26.74 -0.77
N HIS A 432 13.94 -26.75 0.57
CA HIS A 432 14.57 -25.63 1.28
C HIS A 432 16.04 -25.48 0.89
N ALA A 433 16.77 -26.60 0.78
CA ALA A 433 18.18 -26.57 0.38
C ALA A 433 18.36 -26.13 -1.08
N GLU A 434 17.43 -26.49 -1.98
CA GLU A 434 17.38 -25.97 -3.35
C GLU A 434 17.14 -24.46 -3.37
N LEU A 435 16.15 -23.98 -2.62
CA LEU A 435 15.82 -22.56 -2.58
C LEU A 435 16.99 -21.74 -2.01
N ALA A 436 17.64 -22.23 -0.96
CA ALA A 436 18.85 -21.61 -0.42
C ALA A 436 19.98 -21.56 -1.47
N ALA A 437 20.12 -22.59 -2.30
CA ALA A 437 21.10 -22.60 -3.38
C ALA A 437 20.77 -21.58 -4.49
N VAL A 438 19.49 -21.43 -4.85
CA VAL A 438 19.01 -20.41 -5.78
C VAL A 438 19.26 -19.02 -5.21
N MET A 439 18.83 -18.75 -3.98
CA MET A 439 19.01 -17.47 -3.28
C MET A 439 20.50 -17.07 -3.20
N ARG A 440 21.41 -18.01 -2.92
CA ARG A 440 22.86 -17.75 -2.91
C ARG A 440 23.45 -17.43 -4.28
N GLY A 441 22.80 -17.85 -5.37
CA GLY A 441 23.26 -17.58 -6.73
C GLY A 441 22.57 -16.38 -7.38
N TRP A 442 21.77 -15.63 -6.62
CA TRP A 442 21.33 -14.31 -7.04
C TRP A 442 22.55 -13.39 -7.15
N PRO A 443 22.61 -12.53 -8.17
CA PRO A 443 23.72 -11.62 -8.35
C PRO A 443 23.77 -10.68 -7.15
N VAL A 444 24.72 -10.94 -6.26
CA VAL A 444 25.21 -9.94 -5.32
C VAL A 444 26.33 -9.25 -6.10
N ALA A 445 25.99 -8.17 -6.80
CA ALA A 445 27.01 -7.21 -7.19
C ALA A 445 27.30 -6.34 -5.96
N ASP A 446 28.51 -5.79 -5.83
CA ASP A 446 28.80 -4.80 -4.79
C ASP A 446 27.84 -3.58 -4.86
N GLU A 447 27.20 -3.38 -6.02
CA GLU A 447 26.30 -2.28 -6.37
C GLU A 447 24.80 -2.61 -6.23
N LEU A 448 24.42 -3.88 -6.11
CA LEU A 448 23.03 -4.31 -5.90
C LEU A 448 22.98 -5.34 -4.76
N PRO A 449 22.59 -4.93 -3.54
CA PRO A 449 22.46 -5.86 -2.45
C PRO A 449 21.45 -6.95 -2.82
N PRO A 450 21.56 -8.17 -2.24
CA PRO A 450 20.51 -9.15 -2.39
C PRO A 450 19.18 -8.48 -2.01
N PRO A 451 18.11 -8.65 -2.80
CA PRO A 451 16.80 -8.10 -2.48
C PRO A 451 16.47 -8.39 -1.03
N GLU A 452 15.83 -7.45 -0.34
CA GLU A 452 15.60 -7.50 1.11
C GLU A 452 15.07 -8.88 1.53
N TYR A 453 14.16 -9.41 0.71
CA TYR A 453 13.64 -10.77 0.78
C TYR A 453 14.73 -11.85 0.98
N VAL A 454 15.75 -11.92 0.13
CA VAL A 454 16.82 -12.93 0.23
C VAL A 454 17.63 -12.74 1.51
N SER A 455 18.01 -11.51 1.84
CA SER A 455 18.80 -11.23 3.04
C SER A 455 18.06 -11.67 4.32
N ARG A 456 16.75 -11.43 4.38
CA ARG A 456 15.88 -11.74 5.52
C ARG A 456 15.52 -13.23 5.60
N HIS A 457 15.39 -13.92 4.47
CA HIS A 457 14.81 -15.27 4.45
C HIS A 457 15.82 -16.39 4.17
N LEU A 458 16.98 -16.12 3.59
CA LEU A 458 18.02 -17.13 3.36
C LEU A 458 18.36 -17.94 4.64
N PRO A 459 18.61 -17.32 5.81
CA PRO A 459 18.94 -18.07 7.03
C PRO A 459 17.86 -19.09 7.42
N ARG A 460 16.58 -18.83 7.08
CA ARG A 460 15.46 -19.74 7.39
C ARG A 460 15.46 -21.00 6.54
N HIS A 461 16.08 -20.97 5.36
CA HIS A 461 16.22 -22.11 4.44
C HIS A 461 17.50 -22.93 4.67
N GLU A 462 18.49 -22.39 5.38
CA GLU A 462 19.82 -23.00 5.56
C GLU A 462 19.89 -24.09 6.64
N ARG A 463 18.76 -24.71 7.02
CA ARG A 463 18.70 -25.71 8.09
C ARG A 463 19.34 -27.08 7.74
N GLY A 464 20.05 -27.19 6.61
CA GLY A 464 20.62 -28.44 6.10
C GLY A 464 22.02 -28.26 5.50
N ALA A 465 22.58 -29.34 4.94
CA ALA A 465 23.92 -29.30 4.34
C ALA A 465 24.00 -28.28 3.20
N PRO A 466 25.03 -27.41 3.17
CA PRO A 466 25.11 -26.34 2.18
C PRO A 466 25.24 -26.91 0.76
N ARG A 467 24.38 -26.45 -0.14
CA ARG A 467 24.45 -26.70 -1.59
C ARG A 467 25.17 -25.54 -2.28
N PRO A 468 25.98 -25.79 -3.33
CA PRO A 468 26.65 -24.72 -4.07
C PRO A 468 25.60 -23.75 -4.67
N PRO A 469 25.93 -22.46 -4.81
CA PRO A 469 25.06 -21.49 -5.47
C PRO A 469 24.62 -21.96 -6.85
N LEU A 470 23.33 -21.79 -7.16
CA LEU A 470 22.77 -22.07 -8.48
C LEU A 470 22.58 -20.76 -9.24
N PRO A 471 23.08 -20.64 -10.49
CA PRO A 471 22.88 -19.42 -11.26
C PRO A 471 21.38 -19.19 -11.50
N LEU A 472 21.00 -17.91 -11.54
CA LEU A 472 19.63 -17.52 -11.89
C LEU A 472 19.20 -18.15 -13.22
N CYS A 473 17.96 -18.65 -13.23
CA CYS A 473 17.34 -19.27 -14.38
C CYS A 473 16.08 -18.48 -14.73
N ARG A 474 15.95 -18.06 -15.99
CA ARG A 474 14.78 -17.31 -16.47
C ARG A 474 14.39 -17.73 -17.89
N PRO A 475 13.11 -17.54 -18.27
CA PRO A 475 12.71 -17.65 -19.67
C PRO A 475 13.46 -16.65 -20.54
N LYS A 476 13.67 -17.01 -21.81
CA LYS A 476 14.13 -16.05 -22.81
C LYS A 476 12.94 -15.19 -23.22
N THR A 477 12.85 -13.98 -22.70
CA THR A 477 11.83 -13.03 -23.15
C THR A 477 12.34 -12.29 -24.39
N ARG A 478 11.59 -12.39 -25.48
CA ARG A 478 11.77 -11.57 -26.68
C ARG A 478 10.64 -10.56 -26.78
N VAL A 479 10.95 -9.35 -27.23
CA VAL A 479 9.92 -8.34 -27.49
C VAL A 479 9.31 -8.65 -28.84
N THR A 480 8.05 -9.06 -28.84
CA THR A 480 7.30 -9.33 -30.07
C THR A 480 6.34 -8.18 -30.36
N ARG A 481 5.91 -8.09 -31.62
CA ARG A 481 4.90 -7.12 -32.02
C ARG A 481 3.60 -7.30 -31.23
N ASP A 482 3.15 -8.55 -31.08
CA ASP A 482 1.91 -8.85 -30.36
C ASP A 482 2.01 -8.44 -28.90
N LEU A 483 3.19 -8.59 -28.27
CA LEU A 483 3.45 -8.16 -26.90
C LEU A 483 3.28 -6.64 -26.73
N LEU A 484 3.88 -5.86 -27.64
CA LEU A 484 3.76 -4.40 -27.60
C LEU A 484 2.33 -3.95 -27.92
N LEU A 485 1.68 -4.58 -28.90
CA LEU A 485 0.30 -4.24 -29.29
C LEU A 485 -0.72 -4.55 -28.19
N ASP A 486 -0.51 -5.60 -27.40
CA ASP A 486 -1.37 -5.94 -26.26
C ASP A 486 -1.36 -4.82 -25.20
N LEU A 487 -0.17 -4.27 -24.90
CA LEU A 487 -0.03 -3.23 -23.90
C LEU A 487 -0.37 -1.83 -24.43
N TYR A 488 0.09 -1.46 -25.63
CA TYR A 488 0.02 -0.10 -26.15
C TYR A 488 -1.09 0.12 -27.17
N GLY A 489 -1.73 -0.94 -27.65
CA GLY A 489 -2.66 -0.88 -28.77
C GLY A 489 -1.99 -0.56 -30.10
N PRO A 490 -2.76 -0.50 -31.20
CA PRO A 490 -2.22 -0.32 -32.55
C PRO A 490 -1.61 1.06 -32.81
N THR A 491 -2.02 2.08 -32.04
CA THR A 491 -1.53 3.46 -32.19
C THR A 491 -0.36 3.79 -31.27
N GLY A 492 -0.21 3.09 -30.15
CA GLY A 492 0.87 3.34 -29.19
C GLY A 492 2.20 2.65 -29.54
N VAL A 493 2.29 2.02 -30.72
CA VAL A 493 3.52 1.40 -31.24
C VAL A 493 3.90 2.03 -32.58
N VAL A 494 5.03 2.71 -32.62
CA VAL A 494 5.57 3.36 -33.82
C VAL A 494 6.50 2.42 -34.56
N ARG A 495 6.31 2.36 -35.87
CA ARG A 495 7.17 1.66 -36.82
C ARG A 495 7.62 2.65 -37.89
N HIS A 496 8.85 2.52 -38.33
CA HIS A 496 9.46 3.48 -39.24
C HIS A 496 9.63 2.84 -40.62
N ASP A 497 8.84 3.29 -41.58
CA ASP A 497 8.89 2.79 -42.96
C ASP A 497 10.13 3.30 -43.71
N GLU A 498 10.63 4.49 -43.34
CA GLU A 498 11.83 5.11 -43.91
C GLU A 498 12.86 5.37 -42.81
N LEU A 499 13.87 4.51 -42.73
CA LEU A 499 15.03 4.67 -41.84
C LEU A 499 16.17 5.37 -42.57
N HIS A 500 16.94 6.19 -41.85
CA HIS A 500 18.15 6.79 -42.40
C HIS A 500 19.14 5.69 -42.89
N PRO A 501 19.82 5.89 -44.04
CA PRO A 501 20.74 4.88 -44.58
C PRO A 501 21.87 4.48 -43.62
N ALA A 502 22.28 5.36 -42.72
CA ALA A 502 23.33 5.10 -41.72
C ALA A 502 22.94 4.09 -40.63
N ILE A 503 21.66 3.69 -40.50
CA ILE A 503 21.22 2.65 -39.55
C ILE A 503 21.58 1.25 -40.05
N THR A 504 22.84 0.97 -40.38
CA THR A 504 23.28 -0.27 -41.06
C THR A 504 23.12 -1.57 -40.29
N HIS A 505 22.89 -1.51 -38.98
CA HIS A 505 22.67 -2.71 -38.17
C HIS A 505 21.34 -3.38 -38.51
N GLU A 506 21.40 -4.51 -39.21
CA GLU A 506 20.24 -5.23 -39.74
C GLU A 506 19.22 -5.64 -38.66
N PRO A 507 19.61 -6.19 -37.48
CA PRO A 507 18.66 -6.45 -36.40
C PRO A 507 17.89 -5.19 -35.95
N THR A 508 18.57 -4.05 -35.83
CA THR A 508 17.94 -2.78 -35.46
C THR A 508 16.95 -2.33 -36.52
N ARG A 509 17.32 -2.37 -37.82
CA ARG A 509 16.39 -2.04 -38.91
C ARG A 509 15.14 -2.90 -38.86
N ARG A 510 15.31 -4.22 -38.71
CA ARG A 510 14.20 -5.16 -38.64
C ARG A 510 13.28 -4.87 -37.45
N PHE A 511 13.87 -4.61 -36.28
CA PHE A 511 13.09 -4.29 -35.09
C PHE A 511 12.25 -3.02 -35.30
N LEU A 512 12.85 -1.94 -35.79
CA LEU A 512 12.16 -0.66 -36.00
C LEU A 512 11.09 -0.68 -37.11
N THR A 513 11.22 -1.57 -38.10
CA THR A 513 10.29 -1.68 -39.25
C THR A 513 9.18 -2.71 -39.00
N GLU A 514 9.52 -3.88 -38.44
CA GLU A 514 8.59 -5.01 -38.29
C GLU A 514 7.89 -5.04 -36.92
N ILE A 515 8.61 -4.71 -35.84
CA ILE A 515 8.13 -4.82 -34.45
C ILE A 515 7.67 -3.45 -33.93
N GLY A 516 8.56 -2.45 -34.00
CA GLY A 516 8.33 -1.09 -33.55
C GLY A 516 8.76 -0.81 -32.11
N LEU A 517 8.60 0.45 -31.71
CA LEU A 517 8.87 0.96 -30.36
C LEU A 517 7.59 1.55 -29.74
N PRO A 518 7.46 1.56 -28.40
CA PRO A 518 6.43 2.35 -27.73
C PRO A 518 6.54 3.83 -28.13
N GLU A 519 5.45 4.43 -28.59
CA GLU A 519 5.43 5.81 -29.12
C GLU A 519 6.00 6.84 -28.13
N LYS A 520 5.65 6.64 -26.85
CA LYS A 520 5.92 7.55 -25.74
C LYS A 520 7.27 7.30 -25.05
N GLY A 521 8.03 6.28 -25.45
CA GLY A 521 9.24 5.90 -24.71
C GLY A 521 8.90 5.54 -23.26
N VAL A 522 9.76 5.87 -22.29
CA VAL A 522 9.52 5.56 -20.87
C VAL A 522 8.48 6.48 -20.20
N HIS A 523 8.33 7.75 -20.62
CA HIS A 523 7.36 8.67 -20.00
C HIS A 523 6.06 8.73 -20.79
N GLU A 524 4.88 8.61 -20.15
CA GLU A 524 3.60 8.74 -20.88
C GLU A 524 3.38 10.11 -21.53
N THR A 525 4.13 11.12 -21.11
CA THR A 525 4.13 12.50 -21.60
C THR A 525 5.41 12.89 -22.35
N GLY A 526 6.37 11.97 -22.50
CA GLY A 526 7.68 12.21 -23.12
C GLY A 526 7.64 12.21 -24.65
N PHE A 527 8.40 13.13 -25.25
CA PHE A 527 8.71 13.36 -26.68
C PHE A 527 7.76 12.77 -27.73
N SER A 528 6.44 12.97 -27.58
CA SER A 528 5.46 12.44 -28.54
C SER A 528 5.61 13.09 -29.91
N GLY A 529 5.84 12.28 -30.96
CA GLY A 529 5.49 12.65 -32.33
C GLY A 529 6.53 13.41 -33.16
N ASP A 530 7.83 13.37 -32.86
CA ASP A 530 8.81 13.79 -33.87
C ASP A 530 9.15 12.61 -34.80
N ASP A 531 8.50 12.58 -35.97
CA ASP A 531 8.67 11.58 -37.03
C ASP A 531 10.13 11.45 -37.53
N ARG A 532 11.03 12.33 -37.08
CA ARG A 532 12.41 12.41 -37.54
C ARG A 532 13.43 11.63 -36.70
N ARG A 533 13.05 11.00 -35.56
CA ARG A 533 13.99 10.32 -34.62
C ARG A 533 15.02 9.41 -35.30
N PHE A 534 14.62 8.69 -36.35
CA PHE A 534 15.50 7.80 -37.11
C PHE A 534 15.71 8.22 -38.58
N ALA A 535 15.19 9.39 -38.95
CA ALA A 535 15.38 9.98 -40.28
C ALA A 535 16.57 10.96 -40.30
N VAL A 536 16.92 11.55 -39.15
CA VAL A 536 17.94 12.58 -39.03
C VAL A 536 18.99 12.16 -37.99
N PRO A 537 20.28 12.08 -38.34
CA PRO A 537 21.34 11.73 -37.39
C PRO A 537 21.66 12.89 -36.43
N MET A 538 22.32 12.61 -35.30
CA MET A 538 22.66 13.59 -34.27
C MET A 538 23.55 14.73 -34.77
N SER A 539 24.37 14.47 -35.79
CA SER A 539 25.18 15.51 -36.45
C SER A 539 24.35 16.63 -37.08
N GLU A 540 23.10 16.35 -37.47
CA GLU A 540 22.15 17.32 -38.00
C GLU A 540 21.11 17.72 -36.95
N TRP A 541 20.60 16.75 -36.18
CA TRP A 541 19.59 16.98 -35.14
C TRP A 541 20.03 18.00 -34.10
N TRP A 542 21.28 17.86 -33.64
CA TRP A 542 21.85 18.68 -32.58
C TRP A 542 23.13 19.39 -33.06
N ALA A 543 23.07 19.95 -34.27
CA ALA A 543 24.20 20.59 -34.92
C ALA A 543 24.90 21.67 -34.05
N GLU A 544 24.13 22.37 -33.21
CA GLU A 544 24.65 23.42 -32.31
C GLU A 544 25.54 22.85 -31.18
N SER A 545 25.26 21.63 -30.70
CA SER A 545 26.06 20.93 -29.67
C SER A 545 26.90 19.78 -30.23
N ALA A 546 27.05 19.69 -31.56
CA ALA A 546 27.85 18.61 -32.18
C ALA A 546 29.29 18.58 -31.68
N ALA A 547 29.89 19.74 -31.37
CA ALA A 547 31.23 19.81 -30.78
C ALA A 547 31.28 19.26 -29.35
N GLU A 548 30.23 19.45 -28.56
CA GLU A 548 30.11 18.94 -27.19
C GLU A 548 29.88 17.42 -27.21
N LEU A 549 28.98 16.94 -28.08
CA LEU A 549 28.76 15.50 -28.28
C LEU A 549 30.02 14.77 -28.78
N LEU A 550 30.81 15.38 -29.66
CA LEU A 550 32.10 14.83 -30.10
C LEU A 550 33.16 14.83 -28.97
N ALA A 551 33.03 15.72 -27.99
CA ALA A 551 33.91 15.79 -26.83
C ALA A 551 33.49 14.84 -25.70
N CYS A 552 32.27 14.31 -25.74
CA CYS A 552 31.71 13.40 -24.74
C CYS A 552 32.47 12.06 -24.74
N GLU A 553 33.06 11.71 -23.60
CA GLU A 553 33.85 10.48 -23.47
C GLU A 553 32.95 9.24 -23.59
N GLY A 554 33.32 8.27 -24.43
CA GLY A 554 32.60 7.00 -24.57
C GLY A 554 31.61 6.95 -25.75
N LEU A 555 31.27 8.09 -26.38
CA LEU A 555 30.51 8.11 -27.64
C LEU A 555 31.40 7.77 -28.85
N PRO A 556 30.81 7.19 -29.93
CA PRO A 556 31.48 7.09 -31.22
C PRO A 556 31.81 8.48 -31.81
N ASN A 557 32.98 8.58 -32.47
CA ASN A 557 33.42 9.82 -33.12
C ASN A 557 32.58 10.20 -34.36
N ASP A 558 31.73 9.31 -34.86
CA ASP A 558 30.87 9.56 -36.02
C ASP A 558 29.43 9.83 -35.57
N LEU A 559 29.11 11.10 -35.29
CA LEU A 559 27.75 11.52 -34.96
C LEU A 559 26.75 11.30 -36.10
N GLY A 560 27.22 11.03 -37.32
CA GLY A 560 26.38 10.68 -38.48
C GLY A 560 25.73 9.31 -38.38
N THR A 561 26.18 8.46 -37.45
CA THR A 561 25.56 7.16 -37.17
C THR A 561 24.72 7.15 -35.89
N LEU A 562 24.71 8.23 -35.11
CA LEU A 562 23.93 8.32 -33.87
C LEU A 562 22.53 8.91 -34.14
N PHE A 563 21.52 8.41 -33.44
CA PHE A 563 20.12 8.84 -33.57
C PHE A 563 19.49 8.99 -32.19
N MET A 564 18.61 9.98 -32.02
CA MET A 564 17.86 10.16 -30.78
C MET A 564 16.85 9.02 -30.61
N LEU A 565 16.97 8.26 -29.51
CA LEU A 565 16.05 7.16 -29.19
C LEU A 565 14.96 7.64 -28.22
N ASP A 566 15.38 8.21 -27.09
CA ASP A 566 14.49 8.67 -26.01
C ASP A 566 15.17 9.73 -25.13
N PHE A 567 14.37 10.38 -24.28
CA PHE A 567 14.81 11.40 -23.33
C PHE A 567 14.16 11.19 -21.97
N LEU A 568 14.98 11.13 -20.92
CA LEU A 568 14.65 10.77 -19.55
C LEU A 568 15.18 11.83 -18.59
N ASP A 569 14.40 12.89 -18.40
CA ASP A 569 14.75 14.06 -17.57
C ASP A 569 16.14 14.66 -17.90
N SER A 570 17.18 14.29 -17.16
CA SER A 570 18.56 14.77 -17.38
C SER A 570 19.39 13.86 -18.29
N TRP A 571 18.79 12.83 -18.90
CA TRP A 571 19.47 11.82 -19.70
C TRP A 571 18.91 11.72 -21.12
N SER A 572 19.80 11.58 -22.10
CA SER A 572 19.46 11.27 -23.49
C SER A 572 19.88 9.84 -23.82
N LEU A 573 19.00 9.09 -24.49
CA LEU A 573 19.32 7.79 -25.06
C LEU A 573 19.61 7.93 -26.55
N LEU A 574 20.80 7.53 -26.97
CA LEU A 574 21.26 7.61 -28.36
C LEU A 574 21.47 6.21 -28.94
N LEU A 575 20.86 5.94 -30.09
CA LEU A 575 21.07 4.71 -30.85
C LEU A 575 22.22 4.88 -31.84
N ASP A 576 23.24 4.03 -31.78
CA ASP A 576 24.22 3.89 -32.85
C ASP A 576 23.65 2.97 -33.94
N GLY A 577 23.27 3.57 -35.05
CA GLY A 577 22.73 2.88 -36.21
C GLY A 577 23.68 1.86 -36.83
N SER A 578 24.99 1.98 -36.61
CA SER A 578 25.98 1.07 -37.21
C SER A 578 26.16 -0.23 -36.42
N THR A 579 26.11 -0.16 -35.09
CA THR A 579 26.32 -1.29 -34.16
C THR A 579 25.03 -1.79 -33.51
N GLY A 580 24.00 -0.96 -33.47
CA GLY A 580 22.75 -1.20 -32.75
C GLY A 580 22.81 -0.87 -31.26
N LEU A 581 23.97 -0.50 -30.71
CA LEU A 581 24.11 -0.15 -29.29
C LEU A 581 23.30 1.08 -28.93
N VAL A 582 22.78 1.12 -27.70
CA VAL A 582 22.13 2.30 -27.13
C VAL A 582 23.03 2.87 -26.05
N TYR A 583 23.37 4.14 -26.19
CA TYR A 583 24.14 4.91 -25.23
C TYR A 583 23.22 5.75 -24.37
N GLU A 584 23.52 5.85 -23.07
CA GLU A 584 23.00 6.92 -22.24
C GLU A 584 24.04 8.02 -22.11
N VAL A 585 23.55 9.25 -22.17
CA VAL A 585 24.35 10.48 -22.14
C VAL A 585 23.67 11.44 -21.16
N HIS A 586 24.40 11.86 -20.13
CA HIS A 586 23.90 12.86 -19.17
C HIS A 586 23.87 14.26 -19.82
N GLU A 587 23.00 15.16 -19.36
CA GLU A 587 22.85 16.53 -19.88
C GLU A 587 24.13 17.36 -19.83
N SER A 588 25.08 17.01 -18.95
CA SER A 588 26.40 17.65 -18.86
C SER A 588 27.31 17.31 -20.04
N LEU A 589 26.98 16.28 -20.82
CA LEU A 589 27.74 15.79 -21.98
C LEU A 589 29.21 15.43 -21.66
N GLU A 590 29.54 15.15 -20.41
CA GLU A 590 30.91 14.82 -19.99
C GLU A 590 31.29 13.39 -20.40
N SER A 591 30.35 12.45 -20.21
CA SER A 591 30.56 11.04 -20.52
C SER A 591 29.27 10.37 -21.00
N ALA A 592 29.46 9.28 -21.71
CA ALA A 592 28.43 8.38 -22.18
C ALA A 592 28.83 6.94 -21.89
N ARG A 593 27.83 6.09 -21.70
CA ARG A 593 28.03 4.66 -21.49
C ARG A 593 27.00 3.87 -22.26
N VAL A 594 27.31 2.60 -22.52
CA VAL A 594 26.36 1.70 -23.16
C VAL A 594 25.26 1.37 -22.16
N ALA A 595 24.05 1.87 -22.41
CA ALA A 595 22.85 1.59 -21.62
C ALA A 595 22.24 0.25 -22.01
N HIS A 596 22.19 -0.05 -23.31
CA HIS A 596 21.62 -1.29 -23.83
C HIS A 596 22.44 -1.88 -24.98
N ARG A 597 22.46 -3.21 -25.04
CA ARG A 597 23.07 -4.00 -26.12
C ARG A 597 22.36 -3.82 -27.46
N ASP A 598 21.07 -3.47 -27.45
CA ASP A 598 20.28 -3.21 -28.65
C ASP A 598 18.95 -2.49 -28.33
N VAL A 599 18.23 -2.11 -29.39
CA VAL A 599 16.91 -1.47 -29.32
C VAL A 599 15.81 -2.40 -28.78
N GLU A 600 15.95 -3.72 -28.93
CA GLU A 600 15.01 -4.70 -28.35
C GLU A 600 15.10 -4.69 -26.82
N SER A 601 16.33 -4.65 -26.30
CA SER A 601 16.62 -4.51 -24.87
C SER A 601 15.99 -3.25 -24.29
N TYR A 602 16.18 -2.09 -24.93
CA TYR A 602 15.51 -0.85 -24.51
C TYR A 602 13.98 -0.99 -24.54
N ALA A 603 13.41 -1.52 -25.63
CA ALA A 603 11.97 -1.72 -25.74
C ALA A 603 11.43 -2.65 -24.65
N TYR A 604 12.21 -3.65 -24.22
CA TYR A 604 11.87 -4.52 -23.11
C TYR A 604 11.78 -3.75 -21.78
N PHE A 605 12.75 -2.88 -21.49
CA PHE A 605 12.74 -2.06 -20.28
C PHE A 605 11.48 -1.19 -20.22
N VAL A 606 11.19 -0.45 -21.29
CA VAL A 606 9.98 0.37 -21.40
C VAL A 606 8.71 -0.47 -21.21
N TYR A 607 8.63 -1.61 -21.89
CA TYR A 607 7.50 -2.53 -21.79
C TYR A 607 7.25 -3.00 -20.35
N VAL A 608 8.29 -3.45 -19.64
CA VAL A 608 8.12 -3.97 -18.26
C VAL A 608 7.72 -2.84 -17.30
N ILE A 609 8.33 -1.65 -17.42
CA ILE A 609 7.96 -0.48 -16.59
C ILE A 609 6.48 -0.14 -16.77
N HIS A 610 6.02 0.02 -18.02
CA HIS A 610 4.63 0.36 -18.31
C HIS A 610 3.65 -0.76 -17.97
N ARG A 611 4.04 -2.03 -18.17
CA ARG A 611 3.24 -3.19 -17.77
C ARG A 611 2.96 -3.15 -16.27
N GLU A 612 3.99 -3.02 -15.44
CA GLU A 612 3.83 -3.01 -13.98
C GLU A 612 3.07 -1.77 -13.50
N ARG A 613 3.37 -0.61 -14.07
CA ARG A 613 2.64 0.64 -13.78
C ARG A 613 1.14 0.48 -14.06
N ARG A 614 0.78 0.04 -15.26
CA ARG A 614 -0.63 -0.14 -15.67
C ARG A 614 -1.37 -1.19 -14.84
N LEU A 615 -0.67 -2.24 -14.41
CA LEU A 615 -1.28 -3.32 -13.63
C LEU A 615 -1.53 -2.93 -12.17
N TRP A 616 -0.63 -2.15 -11.56
CA TRP A 616 -0.60 -2.02 -10.10
C TRP A 616 -0.60 -0.60 -9.57
N CYS A 617 -0.08 0.35 -10.35
CA CYS A 617 0.12 1.73 -9.91
C CYS A 617 -0.92 2.69 -10.51
N ASP A 618 -1.42 2.40 -11.70
CA ASP A 618 -2.48 3.18 -12.33
C ASP A 618 -3.86 2.77 -11.84
N GLY A 619 -4.75 3.75 -11.73
CA GLY A 619 -6.17 3.54 -11.42
C GLY A 619 -6.58 4.03 -10.03
N PRO A 620 -7.88 4.29 -9.83
CA PRO A 620 -8.40 4.83 -8.58
C PRO A 620 -8.24 3.88 -7.39
N ASP A 621 -8.05 2.58 -7.66
CA ASP A 621 -7.92 1.51 -6.66
C ASP A 621 -6.48 1.02 -6.49
N ALA A 622 -5.50 1.72 -7.07
CA ALA A 622 -4.08 1.38 -6.93
C ALA A 622 -3.65 1.44 -5.46
N HIS A 623 -2.89 0.43 -5.01
CA HIS A 623 -2.45 0.37 -3.63
C HIS A 623 -1.38 1.45 -3.38
N PRO A 624 -1.42 2.19 -2.25
CA PRO A 624 -0.46 3.26 -1.97
C PRO A 624 1.02 2.81 -1.98
N HIS A 625 1.24 1.53 -1.69
CA HIS A 625 2.57 0.92 -1.69
C HIS A 625 2.87 0.05 -2.92
N ALA A 626 1.94 -0.06 -3.88
CA ALA A 626 2.16 -0.87 -5.08
C ALA A 626 3.45 -0.46 -5.81
N SER A 627 3.71 0.84 -5.93
CA SER A 627 4.90 1.39 -6.57
C SER A 627 6.21 0.90 -5.91
N TYR A 628 6.27 0.80 -4.59
CA TYR A 628 7.43 0.27 -3.86
C TYR A 628 7.69 -1.19 -4.21
N TRP A 629 6.64 -2.02 -4.15
CA TRP A 629 6.75 -3.45 -4.48
C TRP A 629 7.09 -3.68 -5.96
N CYS A 630 6.46 -2.90 -6.85
CA CYS A 630 6.77 -2.92 -8.27
C CYS A 630 8.23 -2.52 -8.51
N ALA A 631 8.73 -1.45 -7.88
CA ALA A 631 10.11 -0.99 -8.08
C ALA A 631 11.14 -2.07 -7.72
N GLU A 632 10.99 -2.78 -6.60
CA GLU A 632 11.90 -3.85 -6.22
C GLU A 632 11.88 -5.02 -7.20
N ASP A 633 10.69 -5.52 -7.55
CA ASP A 633 10.53 -6.66 -8.46
C ASP A 633 10.98 -6.29 -9.89
N LEU A 634 10.75 -5.03 -10.30
CA LEU A 634 11.19 -4.45 -11.56
C LEU A 634 12.70 -4.28 -11.64
N ALA A 635 13.34 -3.73 -10.60
CA ALA A 635 14.79 -3.60 -10.54
C ALA A 635 15.46 -4.98 -10.64
N LEU A 636 14.91 -5.98 -9.96
CA LEU A 636 15.38 -7.37 -10.06
C LEU A 636 15.16 -7.95 -11.46
N GLU A 637 14.02 -7.68 -12.10
CA GLU A 637 13.73 -8.09 -13.48
C GLU A 637 14.72 -7.51 -14.47
N LEU A 638 14.90 -6.20 -14.45
CA LEU A 638 15.75 -5.48 -15.38
C LEU A 638 17.23 -5.79 -15.17
N HIS A 639 17.69 -5.91 -13.91
CA HIS A 639 19.06 -6.32 -13.62
C HIS A 639 19.35 -7.73 -14.10
N THR A 640 18.43 -8.68 -13.91
CA THR A 640 18.62 -10.04 -14.44
C THR A 640 18.50 -10.08 -15.98
N TYR A 641 17.74 -9.14 -16.56
CA TYR A 641 17.58 -9.04 -18.01
C TYR A 641 18.86 -8.54 -18.68
N GLU A 642 19.42 -7.44 -18.18
CA GLU A 642 20.60 -6.76 -18.70
C GLU A 642 21.40 -6.12 -17.56
N PRO A 643 22.30 -6.87 -16.90
CA PRO A 643 23.01 -6.40 -15.71
C PRO A 643 23.83 -5.13 -15.93
N GLN A 644 24.37 -4.95 -17.15
CA GLN A 644 25.20 -3.81 -17.50
C GLN A 644 24.43 -2.49 -17.51
N ALA A 645 23.15 -2.50 -17.89
CA ALA A 645 22.28 -1.32 -17.85
C ALA A 645 22.06 -0.82 -16.41
N MET A 646 22.14 -1.75 -15.45
CA MET A 646 21.84 -1.55 -14.03
C MET A 646 23.10 -1.43 -13.16
N ALA A 647 24.30 -1.49 -13.74
CA ALA A 647 25.57 -1.44 -13.00
C ALA A 647 26.08 0.00 -12.83
N GLY A 648 26.57 0.32 -11.64
CA GLY A 648 27.10 1.63 -11.22
C GLY A 648 26.05 2.57 -10.61
N ASP A 649 26.46 3.37 -9.63
CA ASP A 649 25.59 4.36 -8.96
C ASP A 649 25.16 5.50 -9.90
N ASP A 650 26.01 5.83 -10.89
CA ASP A 650 25.75 6.85 -11.92
C ASP A 650 24.94 6.29 -13.09
N ALA A 651 24.33 5.12 -12.92
CA ALA A 651 23.51 4.53 -13.95
C ALA A 651 22.18 5.24 -14.15
N LEU A 652 21.71 5.32 -15.40
CA LEU A 652 20.37 5.82 -15.69
C LEU A 652 19.29 5.09 -14.88
N TRP A 653 19.27 3.75 -14.93
CA TRP A 653 18.10 2.99 -14.51
C TRP A 653 17.89 2.89 -12.98
N PRO A 654 18.89 2.60 -12.13
CA PRO A 654 18.68 2.53 -10.68
C PRO A 654 18.01 3.77 -10.05
N PRO A 655 18.49 5.01 -10.25
CA PRO A 655 17.83 6.20 -9.71
C PRO A 655 16.46 6.45 -10.38
N THR A 656 16.34 6.16 -11.69
CA THR A 656 15.07 6.22 -12.44
C THR A 656 14.01 5.30 -11.83
N LEU A 657 14.35 4.07 -11.44
CA LEU A 657 13.39 3.14 -10.82
C LEU A 657 13.06 3.48 -9.36
N LEU A 658 13.97 4.14 -8.65
CA LEU A 658 13.75 4.63 -7.29
C LEU A 658 12.90 5.90 -7.25
N ASP A 659 12.87 6.66 -8.33
CA ASP A 659 12.00 7.83 -8.44
C ASP A 659 10.54 7.40 -8.63
N TYR A 660 9.75 7.58 -7.57
CA TYR A 660 8.31 7.28 -7.54
C TYR A 660 7.53 7.95 -8.67
N THR A 661 8.00 9.04 -9.25
CA THR A 661 7.30 9.79 -10.31
C THR A 661 7.23 9.04 -11.64
N LEU A 662 8.06 8.03 -11.87
CA LEU A 662 7.97 7.18 -13.06
C LEU A 662 6.89 6.10 -12.94
N LEU A 663 6.60 5.67 -11.72
CA LEU A 663 5.56 4.68 -11.40
C LEU A 663 4.23 5.31 -10.96
N THR A 664 4.18 6.63 -10.72
CA THR A 664 2.96 7.40 -10.41
C THR A 664 2.65 8.42 -11.50
#